data_AF-A0A0D7AU74-F1
#
_entry.id   AF-A0A0D7AU74-F1
#
_cell.length_a   1.000
_cell.length_b   1.000
_cell.length_c   1.000
_cell.angle_alpha   90.00
_cell.angle_beta   90.00
_cell.angle_gamma   90.00
#
_symmetry.space_group_name_H-M   'P 1'
#
loop_
_entity.id
_entity.type
_entity.pdbx_description
1 polymer ?
#
loop_
_entity_poly.entity_id
_entity_poly.type
_entity_poly.pdbx_seq_one_letter_code
_entity_poly.pdbx_strand_id
1 'polypeptide(L)'
;MVDVDPDLASILYEANQALLTRFQSLRDATKNELAASNDEKAYATRSADIFMLKHFNGRLHATGTFADCVRVWAACQRLHIEILAFINFMTEYRALLREPPLSARPVDVNRIGAITTDPATAEKLFLVGLPVYFVRPRGEVDIKDVVRMLSPDEMAKLLQARVIVRVGQQAGAPNTEILFRPTHPRPSTPVIFNGSPTNPNRVFAIYAWSRKTHPLQIPADEHDERQIEDLKKYGLVGLRQPGGSVPVALPAASSIELPLPDASSTMEATASTSRSALPAPDTLRPLLVSSSSQDPNETFQPLQQADESSRQGPRGRGQNYRRSRGRGRGTTYRGRHTSSGATPNRDSHQEPKVVPRNKWIRTSEFMPDSLPEWEREASLLGAGHSETVPPSWPKSTDTWRNYVVPEPALVAAMHDKQRDCAILNCARFREALAYRVENNVSALKNATWRFICTVGYVVSSGSNQQRQGTEETATMKKRAAALEEFNKSILDAGLTGTLNLDNLPDTIPWRGAELKVDQPLPRHIAQAILGDLNEMSFRWELANLDGELYDWDRMPQQNSVDEVEIYGQQNVQSMNREQRRWEVAGSMTYFNGTFVPNLDTFYNEPRGFASPKLSDRVETLLDLAHLMDQWVPQFRVQRDVLERIETLAKLYQPLLSTAAVAVTITEREIAHHYIHAFKQVFSRAPILPYTNYLPM
;
A
#
# COMPACT_ATOMS: atom_id res chain seq x y z
N MET A 1 -18.94 -28.64 -5.93
CA MET A 1 -18.41 -28.41 -4.57
C MET A 1 -17.60 -29.63 -4.21
N VAL A 2 -16.37 -29.45 -3.71
CA VAL A 2 -15.52 -30.56 -3.29
C VAL A 2 -15.46 -30.51 -1.78
N ASP A 3 -15.94 -31.54 -1.11
CA ASP A 3 -15.62 -31.75 0.30
C ASP A 3 -14.16 -32.19 0.38
N VAL A 4 -13.37 -31.51 1.20
CA VAL A 4 -12.08 -32.04 1.62
C VAL A 4 -12.39 -33.30 2.42
N ASP A 5 -11.61 -34.36 2.22
CA ASP A 5 -11.72 -35.58 3.02
C ASP A 5 -11.83 -35.20 4.52
N PRO A 6 -12.97 -35.46 5.17
CA PRO A 6 -13.24 -34.96 6.52
C PRO A 6 -12.20 -35.45 7.53
N ASP A 7 -11.56 -36.60 7.26
CA ASP A 7 -10.49 -37.14 8.11
C ASP A 7 -9.21 -36.29 7.99
N LEU A 8 -8.84 -35.89 6.77
CA LEU A 8 -7.66 -35.04 6.52
C LEU A 8 -7.85 -33.63 7.10
N ALA A 9 -9.03 -33.04 6.94
CA ALA A 9 -9.36 -31.73 7.53
C ALA A 9 -9.27 -31.77 9.06
N SER A 10 -9.79 -32.84 9.68
CA SER A 10 -9.76 -33.03 11.13
C SER A 10 -8.33 -33.20 11.66
N ILE A 11 -7.49 -34.00 10.98
CA ILE A 11 -6.08 -34.19 11.35
C ILE A 11 -5.32 -32.85 11.34
N LEU A 12 -5.46 -32.06 10.26
CA LEU A 12 -4.78 -30.77 10.18
C LEU A 12 -5.33 -29.78 11.21
N TYR A 13 -6.64 -29.82 11.46
CA TYR A 13 -7.29 -28.98 12.45
C TYR A 13 -6.76 -29.24 13.87
N GLU A 14 -6.69 -30.50 14.28
CA GLU A 14 -6.16 -30.92 15.58
C GLU A 14 -4.67 -30.57 15.73
N ALA A 15 -3.86 -30.84 14.70
CA ALA A 15 -2.45 -30.48 14.68
C ALA A 15 -2.25 -28.97 14.87
N ASN A 16 -3.08 -28.14 14.24
CA ASN A 16 -3.05 -26.68 14.40
C ASN A 16 -3.48 -26.25 15.80
N GLN A 17 -4.50 -26.87 16.39
CA GLN A 17 -4.92 -26.55 17.77
C GLN A 17 -3.84 -26.90 18.80
N ALA A 18 -3.18 -28.05 18.63
CA ALA A 18 -2.05 -28.45 19.47
C ALA A 18 -0.90 -27.44 19.37
N LEU A 19 -0.57 -27.01 18.14
CA LEU A 19 0.48 -26.01 17.90
C LEU A 19 0.15 -24.65 18.52
N LEU A 20 -1.08 -24.16 18.35
CA LEU A 20 -1.56 -22.91 18.93
C LEU A 20 -1.51 -22.93 20.46
N THR A 21 -1.89 -24.06 21.07
CA THR A 21 -1.82 -24.27 22.52
C THR A 21 -0.38 -24.25 23.02
N ARG A 22 0.52 -24.94 22.31
CA ARG A 22 1.96 -24.95 22.61
C ARG A 22 2.57 -23.55 22.52
N PHE A 23 2.24 -22.79 21.48
CA PHE A 23 2.71 -21.41 21.32
C PHE A 23 2.26 -20.52 22.49
N GLN A 24 0.98 -20.59 22.84
CA GLN A 24 0.41 -19.76 23.91
C GLN A 24 1.05 -20.08 25.26
N SER A 25 1.23 -21.36 25.59
CA SER A 25 1.90 -21.81 26.82
C SER A 25 3.34 -21.27 26.93
N LEU A 26 4.12 -21.35 25.84
CA LEU A 26 5.48 -20.80 25.82
C LEU A 26 5.51 -19.29 26.01
N ARG A 27 4.61 -18.56 25.34
CA ARG A 27 4.51 -17.11 25.48
C ARG A 27 4.17 -16.71 26.91
N ASP A 28 3.23 -17.41 27.54
CA ASP A 28 2.79 -17.11 28.90
C ASP A 28 3.89 -17.46 29.92
N ALA A 29 4.64 -18.56 29.71
CA ALA A 29 5.82 -18.88 30.50
C ALA A 29 6.89 -17.77 30.42
N THR A 30 7.21 -17.31 29.20
CA THR A 30 8.16 -16.20 28.99
C THR A 30 7.70 -14.90 29.65
N LYS A 31 6.39 -14.60 29.59
CA LYS A 31 5.82 -13.40 30.22
C LYS A 31 5.94 -13.44 31.75
N ASN A 32 5.81 -14.63 32.34
CA ASN A 32 5.88 -14.81 33.79
C ASN A 32 7.32 -14.77 34.32
N GLU A 33 8.30 -15.21 33.53
CA GLU A 33 9.70 -15.29 33.96
C GLU A 33 10.36 -13.90 34.07
N LEU A 34 10.06 -12.94 33.20
CA LEU A 34 10.56 -11.57 33.30
C LEU A 34 9.70 -10.63 32.42
N ALA A 35 8.79 -9.86 33.02
CA ALA A 35 8.04 -8.84 32.28
C ALA A 35 9.04 -7.87 31.61
N ALA A 36 9.04 -7.79 30.28
CA ALA A 36 10.00 -7.07 29.41
C ALA A 36 11.24 -7.85 28.90
N SER A 37 11.27 -9.18 28.96
CA SER A 37 12.29 -9.96 28.23
C SER A 37 12.20 -9.72 26.71
N ASN A 38 13.36 -9.71 26.02
CA ASN A 38 13.41 -9.67 24.55
C ASN A 38 12.63 -10.82 23.89
N ASP A 39 12.39 -11.90 24.64
CA ASP A 39 11.70 -13.08 24.17
C ASP A 39 10.19 -12.86 24.08
N GLU A 40 9.62 -12.10 25.02
CA GLU A 40 8.22 -11.68 24.95
C GLU A 40 7.96 -10.86 23.68
N LYS A 41 8.88 -9.92 23.37
CA LYS A 41 8.83 -9.15 22.12
C LYS A 41 8.94 -10.06 20.89
N ALA A 42 9.82 -11.06 20.92
CA ALA A 42 9.95 -12.03 19.83
C ALA A 42 8.65 -12.82 19.60
N TYR A 43 8.00 -13.33 20.66
CA TYR A 43 6.68 -13.99 20.54
C TYR A 43 5.60 -13.03 20.03
N ALA A 44 5.62 -11.76 20.46
CA ALA A 44 4.65 -10.76 20.02
C ALA A 44 4.69 -10.51 18.50
N THR A 45 5.87 -10.60 17.86
CA THR A 45 6.01 -10.43 16.40
C THR A 45 5.22 -11.47 15.59
N ARG A 46 4.87 -12.62 16.19
CA ARG A 46 4.12 -13.71 15.54
C ARG A 46 2.61 -13.66 15.78
N SER A 47 2.10 -12.62 16.42
CA SER A 47 0.66 -12.51 16.73
C SER A 47 -0.20 -12.50 15.46
N ALA A 48 0.29 -11.90 14.36
CA ALA A 48 -0.39 -11.91 13.08
C ALA A 48 -0.50 -13.33 12.48
N ASP A 49 0.60 -14.09 12.48
CA ASP A 49 0.65 -15.46 11.97
C ASP A 49 -0.30 -16.38 12.77
N ILE A 50 -0.34 -16.20 14.10
CA ILE A 50 -1.25 -16.92 15.01
C ILE A 50 -2.72 -16.58 14.72
N PHE A 51 -3.03 -15.30 14.50
CA PHE A 51 -4.38 -14.87 14.13
C PHE A 51 -4.81 -15.48 12.78
N MET A 52 -3.93 -15.44 11.78
CA MET A 52 -4.18 -16.00 10.46
C MET A 52 -4.35 -17.52 10.51
N LEU A 53 -3.53 -18.23 11.28
CA LEU A 53 -3.67 -19.68 11.45
C LEU A 53 -5.03 -20.01 12.09
N LYS A 54 -5.43 -19.30 13.16
CA LYS A 54 -6.76 -19.48 13.77
C LYS A 54 -7.89 -19.25 12.76
N HIS A 55 -7.79 -18.19 11.96
CA HIS A 55 -8.79 -17.86 10.94
C HIS A 55 -8.92 -18.98 9.89
N PHE A 56 -7.81 -19.43 9.28
CA PHE A 56 -7.87 -20.48 8.27
C PHE A 56 -8.22 -21.84 8.87
N ASN A 57 -7.80 -22.13 10.10
CA ASN A 57 -8.13 -23.37 10.77
C ASN A 57 -9.64 -23.52 10.96
N GLY A 58 -10.33 -22.44 11.36
CA GLY A 58 -11.79 -22.42 11.46
C GLY A 58 -12.51 -22.57 10.11
N ARG A 59 -11.80 -22.39 8.99
CA ARG A 59 -12.33 -22.50 7.63
C ARG A 59 -12.03 -23.84 6.95
N LEU A 60 -11.27 -24.73 7.57
CA LEU A 60 -10.98 -26.05 7.00
C LEU A 60 -12.25 -26.90 6.78
N HIS A 61 -13.24 -26.72 7.64
CA HIS A 61 -14.55 -27.38 7.53
C HIS A 61 -15.60 -26.55 6.78
N ALA A 62 -15.24 -25.35 6.30
CA ALA A 62 -16.17 -24.50 5.56
C ALA A 62 -16.28 -24.99 4.11
N THR A 63 -17.50 -25.06 3.59
CA THR A 63 -17.74 -25.40 2.19
C THR A 63 -17.21 -24.28 1.28
N GLY A 64 -16.57 -24.66 0.16
CA GLY A 64 -15.95 -23.72 -0.75
C GLY A 64 -15.79 -24.26 -2.16
N THR A 65 -15.31 -23.41 -3.08
CA THR A 65 -14.84 -23.92 -4.38
C THR A 65 -13.54 -24.69 -4.18
N PHE A 66 -13.22 -25.64 -5.06
CA PHE A 66 -11.97 -26.41 -4.95
C PHE A 66 -10.73 -25.51 -4.82
N ALA A 67 -10.67 -24.42 -5.60
CA ALA A 67 -9.59 -23.45 -5.51
C ALA A 67 -9.51 -22.76 -4.14
N ASP A 68 -10.66 -22.43 -3.54
CA ASP A 68 -10.71 -21.85 -2.20
C ASP A 68 -10.26 -22.87 -1.14
N CYS A 69 -10.75 -24.12 -1.22
CA CYS A 69 -10.37 -25.19 -0.30
C CYS A 69 -8.86 -25.48 -0.37
N VAL A 70 -8.30 -25.58 -1.58
CA VAL A 70 -6.85 -25.75 -1.80
C VAL A 70 -6.07 -24.58 -1.21
N ARG A 71 -6.56 -23.34 -1.39
CA ARG A 71 -5.90 -22.14 -0.84
C ARG A 71 -5.93 -22.12 0.69
N VAL A 72 -7.07 -22.43 1.30
CA VAL A 72 -7.23 -22.51 2.77
C VAL A 72 -6.32 -23.61 3.32
N TRP A 73 -6.34 -24.79 2.71
CA TRP A 73 -5.51 -25.93 3.09
C TRP A 73 -4.01 -25.58 3.03
N ALA A 74 -3.55 -25.06 1.89
CA ALA A 74 -2.15 -24.67 1.69
C ALA A 74 -1.73 -23.55 2.65
N ALA A 75 -2.61 -22.58 2.92
CA ALA A 75 -2.34 -21.51 3.89
C ALA A 75 -2.20 -22.05 5.32
N CYS A 76 -3.10 -22.96 5.74
CA CYS A 76 -3.00 -23.65 7.04
C CYS A 76 -1.68 -24.40 7.17
N GLN A 77 -1.32 -25.24 6.19
CA GLN A 77 -0.07 -26.02 6.23
C GLN A 77 1.16 -25.11 6.29
N ARG A 78 1.19 -24.04 5.49
CA ARG A 78 2.30 -23.08 5.48
C ARG A 78 2.46 -22.41 6.84
N LEU A 79 1.38 -21.83 7.37
CA LEU A 79 1.40 -21.12 8.66
C LEU A 79 1.74 -22.08 9.81
N HIS A 80 1.24 -23.31 9.77
CA HIS A 80 1.62 -24.36 10.73
C HIS A 80 3.13 -24.57 10.76
N ILE A 81 3.73 -24.81 9.60
CA ILE A 81 5.17 -25.08 9.49
C ILE A 81 5.99 -23.85 9.93
N GLU A 82 5.55 -22.65 9.59
CA GLU A 82 6.22 -21.40 9.97
C GLU A 82 6.21 -21.17 11.49
N ILE A 83 5.05 -21.35 12.13
CA ILE A 83 4.92 -21.23 13.59
C ILE A 83 5.71 -22.34 14.30
N LEU A 84 5.66 -23.58 13.80
CA LEU A 84 6.43 -24.68 14.34
C LEU A 84 7.94 -24.44 14.24
N ALA A 85 8.42 -23.91 13.10
CA ALA A 85 9.81 -23.53 12.92
C ALA A 85 10.23 -22.44 13.90
N PHE A 86 9.40 -21.42 14.10
CA PHE A 86 9.64 -20.37 15.08
C PHE A 86 9.72 -20.90 16.52
N ILE A 87 8.78 -21.76 16.93
CA ILE A 87 8.81 -22.40 18.25
C ILE A 87 10.10 -23.18 18.43
N ASN A 88 10.46 -24.02 17.46
CA ASN A 88 11.68 -24.81 17.52
C ASN A 88 12.94 -23.93 17.55
N PHE A 89 12.94 -22.80 16.84
CA PHE A 89 14.01 -21.81 16.95
C PHE A 89 14.12 -21.28 18.37
N MET A 90 13.01 -20.83 18.96
CA MET A 90 13.01 -20.26 20.31
C MET A 90 13.42 -21.27 21.39
N THR A 91 12.97 -22.53 21.28
CA THR A 91 13.18 -23.54 22.33
C THR A 91 14.44 -24.38 22.17
N GLU A 92 14.94 -24.56 20.94
CA GLU A 92 16.08 -25.44 20.67
C GLU A 92 17.22 -24.69 19.96
N TYR A 93 16.98 -24.19 18.74
CA TYR A 93 18.09 -23.73 17.89
C TYR A 93 18.71 -22.42 18.32
N ARG A 94 17.99 -21.54 19.02
CA ARG A 94 18.55 -20.25 19.44
C ARG A 94 19.67 -20.40 20.45
N ALA A 95 19.56 -21.35 21.38
CA ALA A 95 20.63 -21.66 22.32
C ALA A 95 21.82 -22.27 21.58
N LEU A 96 21.57 -23.25 20.69
CA LEU A 96 22.60 -23.91 19.89
C LEU A 96 23.31 -22.96 18.93
N LEU A 97 22.63 -21.96 18.38
CA LEU A 97 23.26 -20.97 17.48
C LEU A 97 24.10 -19.94 18.24
N ARG A 98 23.78 -19.69 19.52
CA ARG A 98 24.61 -18.86 20.41
C ARG A 98 25.87 -19.61 20.83
N GLU A 99 25.73 -20.88 21.14
CA GLU A 99 26.82 -21.76 21.57
C GLU A 99 26.79 -23.06 20.74
N PRO A 100 27.34 -23.02 19.51
CA PRO A 100 27.39 -24.20 18.65
C PRO A 100 28.17 -25.35 19.31
N PRO A 101 27.70 -26.60 19.16
CA PRO A 101 28.43 -27.75 19.70
C PRO A 101 29.76 -27.92 18.97
N LEU A 102 30.75 -28.49 19.66
CA LEU A 102 32.07 -28.78 19.10
C LEU A 102 32.01 -29.86 18.00
N SER A 103 30.99 -30.72 18.03
CA SER A 103 30.75 -31.75 17.03
C SER A 103 29.41 -31.51 16.35
N ALA A 104 29.36 -31.77 15.04
CA ALA A 104 28.15 -31.58 14.25
C ALA A 104 27.03 -32.52 14.71
N ARG A 105 25.85 -31.95 14.97
CA ARG A 105 24.64 -32.72 15.23
C ARG A 105 24.13 -33.39 13.95
N PRO A 106 23.41 -34.52 14.05
CA PRO A 106 22.73 -35.11 12.90
C PRO A 106 21.81 -34.10 12.22
N VAL A 107 21.86 -34.05 10.89
CA VAL A 107 21.05 -33.11 10.08
C VAL A 107 19.58 -33.51 10.13
N ASP A 108 18.71 -32.58 10.53
CA ASP A 108 17.26 -32.79 10.51
C ASP A 108 16.70 -32.56 9.09
N VAL A 109 16.52 -33.65 8.34
CA VAL A 109 16.02 -33.64 6.96
C VAL A 109 14.54 -33.25 6.83
N ASN A 110 13.81 -33.17 7.94
CA ASN A 110 12.40 -32.73 7.94
C ASN A 110 12.26 -31.20 7.99
N ARG A 111 13.37 -30.47 7.94
CA ARG A 111 13.39 -29.01 7.97
C ARG A 111 13.81 -28.43 6.64
N ILE A 112 13.26 -27.25 6.35
CA ILE A 112 13.77 -26.42 5.27
C ILE A 112 15.11 -25.84 5.75
N GLY A 113 16.16 -26.11 4.98
CA GLY A 113 17.51 -25.61 5.26
C GLY A 113 17.66 -24.11 5.04
N ALA A 114 18.84 -23.59 5.35
CA ALA A 114 19.22 -22.21 5.07
C ALA A 114 20.20 -22.12 3.91
N ILE A 115 20.05 -21.08 3.09
CA ILE A 115 21.00 -20.74 2.02
C ILE A 115 21.89 -19.61 2.56
N THR A 116 23.20 -19.75 2.44
CA THR A 116 24.15 -18.71 2.87
C THR A 116 25.37 -18.68 1.95
N THR A 117 25.96 -17.50 1.80
CA THR A 117 27.26 -17.30 1.15
C THR A 117 28.39 -17.08 2.16
N ASP A 118 28.07 -17.02 3.45
CA ASP A 118 29.05 -16.87 4.53
C ASP A 118 29.45 -18.24 5.09
N PRO A 119 30.74 -18.64 5.00
CA PRO A 119 31.21 -19.93 5.51
C PRO A 119 31.05 -20.06 7.02
N ALA A 120 31.19 -18.97 7.79
CA ALA A 120 31.04 -19.02 9.26
C ALA A 120 29.59 -19.31 9.65
N THR A 121 28.63 -18.70 8.99
CA THR A 121 27.21 -19.03 9.14
C THR A 121 26.91 -20.45 8.67
N ALA A 122 27.52 -20.90 7.57
CA ALA A 122 27.31 -22.25 7.06
C ALA A 122 27.77 -23.32 8.05
N GLU A 123 28.97 -23.16 8.62
CA GLU A 123 29.52 -24.03 9.64
C GLU A 123 28.63 -24.04 10.90
N LYS A 124 28.19 -22.88 11.39
CA LYS A 124 27.29 -22.81 12.55
C LYS A 124 25.99 -23.57 12.31
N LEU A 125 25.35 -23.38 11.16
CA LEU A 125 24.12 -24.08 10.80
C LEU A 125 24.33 -25.60 10.70
N PHE A 126 25.44 -26.01 10.09
CA PHE A 126 25.83 -27.41 10.00
C PHE A 126 26.08 -28.03 11.38
N LEU A 127 26.80 -27.34 12.26
CA LEU A 127 27.10 -27.82 13.62
C LEU A 127 25.84 -28.05 14.44
N VAL A 128 24.82 -27.18 14.30
CA VAL A 128 23.55 -27.33 15.01
C VAL A 128 22.60 -28.35 14.37
N GLY A 129 23.00 -28.99 13.26
CA GLY A 129 22.20 -30.01 12.57
C GLY A 129 21.07 -29.45 11.69
N LEU A 130 21.18 -28.19 11.25
CA LEU A 130 20.25 -27.62 10.27
C LEU A 130 20.78 -27.89 8.84
N PRO A 131 19.93 -28.30 7.88
CA PRO A 131 20.35 -28.40 6.49
C PRO A 131 20.86 -27.05 5.99
N VAL A 132 22.00 -27.03 5.31
CA VAL A 132 22.62 -25.79 4.81
C VAL A 132 23.05 -25.93 3.36
N TYR A 133 22.75 -24.91 2.58
CA TYR A 133 23.14 -24.77 1.18
C TYR A 133 24.13 -23.62 1.09
N PHE A 134 25.42 -23.95 1.11
CA PHE A 134 26.49 -22.97 1.00
C PHE A 134 26.71 -22.60 -0.47
N VAL A 135 26.42 -21.34 -0.82
CA VAL A 135 26.51 -20.83 -2.18
C VAL A 135 27.80 -20.04 -2.34
N ARG A 136 28.58 -20.36 -3.37
CA ARG A 136 29.83 -19.66 -3.67
C ARG A 136 29.82 -19.09 -5.09
N PRO A 137 30.41 -17.90 -5.31
CA PRO A 137 30.62 -17.34 -6.64
C PRO A 137 31.37 -18.30 -7.57
N ARG A 138 31.04 -18.23 -8.86
CA ARG A 138 31.73 -18.98 -9.91
C ARG A 138 33.19 -18.52 -9.98
N GLY A 139 34.13 -19.45 -9.75
CA GLY A 139 35.57 -19.19 -9.70
C GLY A 139 36.19 -19.39 -8.30
N GLU A 140 35.37 -19.40 -7.24
CA GLU A 140 35.83 -19.71 -5.88
C GLU A 140 35.77 -21.21 -5.53
N VAL A 141 35.03 -21.97 -6.34
CA VAL A 141 34.94 -23.43 -6.25
C VAL A 141 35.83 -23.99 -7.35
N ASP A 142 36.77 -24.86 -6.99
CA ASP A 142 37.44 -25.66 -8.00
C ASP A 142 36.38 -26.55 -8.65
N ILE A 143 36.13 -26.32 -9.95
CA ILE A 143 35.09 -27.03 -10.70
C ILE A 143 35.37 -28.54 -10.69
N LYS A 144 36.63 -28.95 -10.47
CA LYS A 144 37.02 -30.35 -10.31
C LYS A 144 36.38 -31.02 -9.09
N ASP A 145 36.05 -30.26 -8.05
CA ASP A 145 35.44 -30.76 -6.82
C ASP A 145 33.90 -30.76 -6.87
N VAL A 146 33.32 -30.34 -8.01
CA VAL A 146 31.87 -30.33 -8.20
C VAL A 146 31.39 -31.75 -8.51
N VAL A 147 30.79 -32.40 -7.51
CA VAL A 147 30.25 -33.77 -7.58
C VAL A 147 29.24 -33.96 -8.72
N ARG A 148 28.49 -32.90 -9.07
CA ARG A 148 27.52 -32.92 -10.18
C ARG A 148 27.33 -31.51 -10.74
N MET A 149 27.60 -31.35 -12.04
CA MET A 149 27.13 -30.20 -12.80
C MET A 149 25.79 -30.53 -13.46
N LEU A 150 24.83 -29.61 -13.34
CA LEU A 150 23.59 -29.68 -14.13
C LEU A 150 23.90 -29.17 -15.54
N SER A 151 23.54 -29.95 -16.56
CA SER A 151 23.55 -29.47 -17.94
C SER A 151 22.60 -28.29 -18.12
N PRO A 152 22.79 -27.44 -19.15
CA PRO A 152 21.85 -26.35 -19.46
C PRO A 152 20.39 -26.84 -19.59
N ASP A 153 20.19 -28.04 -20.15
CA ASP A 153 18.86 -28.64 -20.31
C ASP A 153 18.27 -29.12 -18.98
N GLU A 154 19.07 -29.73 -18.10
CA GLU A 154 18.64 -30.10 -16.75
C GLU A 154 18.27 -28.85 -15.94
N MET A 155 19.04 -27.77 -16.07
CA MET A 155 18.74 -26.49 -15.42
C MET A 155 17.45 -25.88 -15.98
N ALA A 156 17.27 -25.86 -17.30
CA ALA A 156 16.05 -25.37 -17.92
C ALA A 156 14.82 -26.19 -17.48
N LYS A 157 14.95 -27.53 -17.43
CA LYS A 157 13.90 -28.42 -16.92
C LYS A 157 13.61 -28.17 -15.45
N LEU A 158 14.64 -27.96 -14.61
CA LEU A 158 14.48 -27.63 -13.19
C LEU A 158 13.67 -26.33 -13.02
N LEU A 159 14.03 -25.29 -13.78
CA LEU A 159 13.37 -23.98 -13.73
C LEU A 159 11.93 -24.01 -14.28
N GLN A 160 11.63 -24.93 -15.21
CA GLN A 160 10.29 -25.11 -15.78
C GLN A 160 9.41 -26.10 -14.99
N ALA A 161 10.00 -26.93 -14.13
CA ALA A 161 9.29 -28.00 -13.45
C ALA A 161 8.37 -27.45 -12.34
N ARG A 162 7.06 -27.48 -12.61
CA ARG A 162 6.02 -27.27 -11.59
C ARG A 162 5.66 -28.61 -10.93
N VAL A 163 6.60 -29.23 -10.21
CA VAL A 163 6.35 -30.53 -9.56
C VAL A 163 6.67 -30.47 -8.07
N ILE A 164 5.86 -31.14 -7.26
CA ILE A 164 6.17 -31.38 -5.85
C ILE A 164 6.81 -32.75 -5.76
N VAL A 165 7.98 -32.82 -5.14
CA VAL A 165 8.76 -34.04 -4.96
C VAL A 165 8.80 -34.42 -3.49
N ARG A 166 9.20 -35.65 -3.20
CA ARG A 166 9.28 -36.14 -1.82
C ARG A 166 10.27 -35.33 -1.00
N VAL A 167 9.98 -35.19 0.30
CA VAL A 167 10.88 -34.54 1.26
C VAL A 167 12.26 -35.19 1.18
N GLY A 168 13.32 -34.36 1.09
CA GLY A 168 14.71 -34.80 0.93
C GLY A 168 15.14 -35.10 -0.51
N GLN A 169 14.26 -34.98 -1.50
CA GLN A 169 14.61 -35.14 -2.91
C GLN A 169 14.63 -33.81 -3.65
N GLN A 170 15.54 -33.67 -4.62
CA GLN A 170 15.65 -32.47 -5.46
C GLN A 170 14.83 -32.68 -6.73
N ALA A 171 13.99 -31.72 -7.09
CA ALA A 171 13.34 -31.72 -8.41
C ALA A 171 14.42 -31.88 -9.50
N GLY A 172 14.15 -32.68 -10.54
CA GLY A 172 15.10 -32.92 -11.63
C GLY A 172 16.24 -33.91 -11.36
N ALA A 173 16.34 -34.56 -10.18
CA ALA A 173 17.23 -35.71 -10.03
C ALA A 173 16.64 -36.95 -10.75
N PRO A 174 17.48 -37.85 -11.32
CA PRO A 174 17.01 -38.98 -12.14
C PRO A 174 16.05 -39.94 -11.41
N ASN A 175 16.19 -40.03 -10.08
CA ASN A 175 15.45 -40.97 -9.23
C ASN A 175 14.44 -40.26 -8.31
N THR A 176 14.11 -38.99 -8.59
CA THR A 176 13.19 -38.23 -7.76
C THR A 176 11.75 -38.69 -8.00
N GLU A 177 11.12 -39.17 -6.92
CA GLU A 177 9.72 -39.52 -6.85
C GLU A 177 8.88 -38.22 -6.85
N ILE A 178 8.14 -38.02 -7.94
CA ILE A 178 7.24 -36.87 -8.09
C ILE A 178 5.93 -37.21 -7.38
N LEU A 179 5.73 -36.64 -6.20
CA LEU A 179 4.51 -36.82 -5.42
C LEU A 179 3.30 -36.17 -6.08
N PHE A 180 3.51 -35.04 -6.76
CA PHE A 180 2.43 -34.30 -7.39
C PHE A 180 2.90 -33.58 -8.65
N ARG A 181 2.27 -33.92 -9.78
CA ARG A 181 2.27 -33.10 -11.00
C ARG A 181 0.92 -32.37 -11.06
N PRO A 182 0.86 -31.05 -10.83
CA PRO A 182 -0.35 -30.28 -11.08
C PRO A 182 -0.66 -30.34 -12.57
N THR A 183 -1.50 -31.27 -12.98
CA THR A 183 -2.23 -31.17 -14.24
C THR A 183 -3.45 -30.29 -13.97
N HIS A 184 -3.85 -29.44 -14.92
CA HIS A 184 -5.17 -28.83 -14.85
C HIS A 184 -6.19 -29.97 -14.82
N PRO A 185 -6.93 -30.18 -13.72
CA PRO A 185 -7.94 -31.21 -13.71
C PRO A 185 -8.98 -30.82 -14.77
N ARG A 186 -9.32 -31.74 -15.68
CA ARG A 186 -10.63 -31.70 -16.31
C ARG A 186 -11.61 -32.06 -15.19
N PRO A 187 -12.40 -31.12 -14.65
CA PRO A 187 -13.24 -31.43 -13.51
C PRO A 187 -14.30 -32.45 -13.93
N SER A 188 -14.52 -33.48 -13.12
CA SER A 188 -15.65 -34.42 -13.23
C SER A 188 -17.00 -33.76 -12.90
N THR A 189 -16.95 -32.49 -12.51
CA THR A 189 -18.11 -31.69 -12.11
C THR A 189 -18.24 -30.49 -13.06
N PRO A 190 -19.48 -30.04 -13.32
CA PRO A 190 -19.70 -28.91 -14.21
C PRO A 190 -19.03 -27.65 -13.65
N VAL A 191 -18.30 -26.95 -14.51
CA VAL A 191 -17.76 -25.62 -14.16
C VAL A 191 -18.92 -24.65 -14.24
N ILE A 192 -19.30 -24.08 -13.10
CA ILE A 192 -20.44 -23.16 -12.98
C ILE A 192 -20.03 -21.69 -13.11
N PHE A 193 -18.73 -21.41 -13.07
CA PHE A 193 -18.16 -20.10 -13.31
C PHE A 193 -16.72 -20.25 -13.79
N ASN A 194 -16.38 -19.55 -14.87
CA ASN A 194 -15.04 -19.57 -15.45
C ASN A 194 -14.59 -18.13 -15.74
N GLY A 195 -14.01 -17.50 -14.72
CA GLY A 195 -13.51 -16.14 -14.77
C GLY A 195 -12.67 -15.81 -13.53
N SER A 196 -12.28 -14.54 -13.39
CA SER A 196 -11.53 -14.10 -12.20
C SER A 196 -12.32 -14.38 -10.90
N PRO A 197 -11.67 -14.83 -9.81
CA PRO A 197 -12.30 -14.96 -8.49
C PRO A 197 -12.92 -13.66 -7.97
N THR A 198 -12.45 -12.51 -8.45
CA THR A 198 -12.93 -11.16 -8.07
C THR A 198 -14.08 -10.66 -8.94
N ASN A 199 -14.48 -11.39 -9.98
CA ASN A 199 -15.58 -10.97 -10.85
C ASN A 199 -16.90 -11.07 -10.06
N PRO A 200 -17.71 -9.99 -9.97
CA PRO A 200 -18.98 -10.00 -9.22
C PRO A 200 -19.95 -11.08 -9.73
N ASN A 201 -19.86 -11.45 -11.02
CA ASN A 201 -20.66 -12.52 -11.62
C ASN A 201 -20.36 -13.90 -11.02
N ARG A 202 -19.24 -14.08 -10.32
CA ARG A 202 -18.95 -15.31 -9.58
C ARG A 202 -19.96 -15.54 -8.47
N VAL A 203 -20.28 -14.51 -7.71
CA VAL A 203 -21.24 -14.60 -6.59
C VAL A 203 -22.63 -14.89 -7.15
N PHE A 204 -23.01 -14.22 -8.24
CA PHE A 204 -24.27 -14.48 -8.93
C PHE A 204 -24.36 -15.91 -9.48
N ALA A 205 -23.30 -16.45 -10.09
CA ALA A 205 -23.25 -17.84 -10.55
C ALA A 205 -23.42 -18.84 -9.39
N ILE A 206 -22.75 -18.59 -8.25
CA ILE A 206 -22.87 -19.43 -7.05
C ILE A 206 -24.29 -19.37 -6.48
N TYR A 207 -24.89 -18.18 -6.39
CA TYR A 207 -26.26 -18.02 -5.92
C TYR A 207 -27.26 -18.70 -6.86
N ALA A 208 -27.14 -18.49 -8.16
CA ALA A 208 -28.00 -19.13 -9.16
C ALA A 208 -27.90 -20.67 -9.07
N TRP A 209 -26.69 -21.21 -8.92
CA TRP A 209 -26.48 -22.65 -8.76
C TRP A 209 -27.12 -23.21 -7.48
N SER A 210 -26.96 -22.50 -6.35
CA SER A 210 -27.56 -22.88 -5.07
C SER A 210 -29.09 -22.86 -5.10
N ARG A 211 -29.70 -21.96 -5.88
CA ARG A 211 -31.15 -21.80 -6.02
C ARG A 211 -31.76 -22.68 -7.11
N LYS A 212 -30.96 -23.51 -7.79
CA LYS A 212 -31.37 -24.31 -8.95
C LYS A 212 -31.89 -23.46 -10.12
N THR A 213 -31.41 -22.22 -10.24
CA THR A 213 -31.78 -21.28 -11.31
C THR A 213 -30.60 -21.01 -12.25
N HIS A 214 -29.53 -21.80 -12.17
CA HIS A 214 -28.38 -21.63 -13.04
C HIS A 214 -28.67 -22.19 -14.44
N PRO A 215 -28.30 -21.50 -15.54
CA PRO A 215 -28.57 -21.99 -16.90
C PRO A 215 -28.06 -23.42 -17.18
N LEU A 216 -26.90 -23.80 -16.62
CA LEU A 216 -26.37 -25.17 -16.73
C LEU A 216 -27.22 -26.27 -16.04
N GLN A 217 -28.24 -25.91 -15.27
CA GLN A 217 -29.18 -26.87 -14.67
C GLN A 217 -30.44 -27.07 -15.53
N ILE A 218 -30.54 -26.34 -16.66
CA ILE A 218 -31.62 -26.39 -17.64
C ILE A 218 -31.05 -27.02 -18.94
N PRO A 219 -31.79 -27.88 -19.65
CA PRO A 219 -31.39 -28.40 -20.95
C PRO A 219 -31.01 -27.28 -21.93
N ALA A 220 -29.95 -27.49 -22.72
CA ALA A 220 -29.38 -26.42 -23.56
C ALA A 220 -30.32 -25.94 -24.68
N ASP A 221 -31.23 -26.80 -25.12
CA ASP A 221 -32.29 -26.51 -26.10
C ASP A 221 -33.43 -25.66 -25.53
N GLU A 222 -33.51 -25.53 -24.19
CA GLU A 222 -34.49 -24.70 -23.50
C GLU A 222 -33.92 -23.34 -23.04
N HIS A 223 -32.68 -23.00 -23.42
CA HIS A 223 -32.05 -21.76 -22.98
C HIS A 223 -32.68 -20.52 -23.62
N ASP A 224 -33.22 -19.62 -22.81
CA ASP A 224 -33.67 -18.31 -23.25
C ASP A 224 -32.50 -17.32 -23.45
N GLU A 225 -32.76 -16.17 -24.10
CA GLU A 225 -31.71 -15.16 -24.38
C GLU A 225 -31.00 -14.66 -23.12
N ARG A 226 -31.72 -14.57 -21.99
CA ARG A 226 -31.19 -14.11 -20.70
C ARG A 226 -30.25 -15.14 -20.10
N GLN A 227 -30.60 -16.42 -20.19
CA GLN A 227 -29.78 -17.53 -19.72
C GLN A 227 -28.49 -17.65 -20.54
N ILE A 228 -28.55 -17.40 -21.85
CA ILE A 228 -27.37 -17.33 -22.71
C ILE A 228 -26.47 -16.14 -22.31
N GLU A 229 -27.06 -14.98 -21.98
CA GLU A 229 -26.32 -13.82 -21.49
C GLU A 229 -25.67 -14.08 -20.13
N ASP A 230 -26.36 -14.80 -19.24
CA ASP A 230 -25.82 -15.20 -17.94
C ASP A 230 -24.66 -16.19 -18.10
N LEU A 231 -24.74 -17.15 -19.02
CA LEU A 231 -23.62 -18.03 -19.37
C LEU A 231 -22.41 -17.24 -19.91
N LYS A 232 -22.63 -16.18 -20.70
CA LYS A 232 -21.59 -15.23 -21.14
C LYS A 232 -20.98 -14.51 -19.94
N LYS A 233 -21.80 -13.96 -19.04
CA LYS A 233 -21.37 -13.27 -17.81
C LYS A 233 -20.57 -14.16 -16.87
N TYR A 234 -20.91 -15.45 -16.81
CA TYR A 234 -20.20 -16.46 -16.01
C TYR A 234 -18.94 -17.01 -16.70
N GLY A 235 -18.63 -16.58 -17.92
CA GLY A 235 -17.45 -16.98 -18.69
C GLY A 235 -17.50 -18.44 -19.16
N LEU A 236 -18.70 -19.00 -19.29
CA LEU A 236 -18.91 -20.42 -19.62
C LEU A 236 -19.05 -20.68 -21.12
N VAL A 237 -19.02 -19.64 -21.95
CA VAL A 237 -19.11 -19.76 -23.40
C VAL A 237 -17.84 -20.38 -23.97
N GLY A 238 -17.99 -21.47 -24.72
CA GLY A 238 -16.88 -22.18 -25.35
C GLY A 238 -16.20 -23.26 -24.50
N LEU A 239 -16.63 -23.46 -23.24
CA LEU A 239 -16.17 -24.59 -22.44
C LEU A 239 -16.87 -25.89 -22.89
N ARG A 240 -16.11 -26.86 -23.39
CA ARG A 240 -16.58 -28.24 -23.56
C ARG A 240 -16.87 -28.84 -22.18
N GLN A 241 -18.13 -28.85 -21.77
CA GLN A 241 -18.59 -29.54 -20.56
C GLN A 241 -18.48 -31.07 -20.77
N PRO A 242 -18.11 -31.85 -19.75
CA PRO A 242 -18.16 -33.30 -19.84
C PRO A 242 -19.62 -33.78 -19.90
N GLY A 243 -20.04 -34.35 -21.03
CA GLY A 243 -21.32 -35.06 -21.18
C GLY A 243 -22.47 -34.33 -21.89
N GLY A 244 -22.29 -33.10 -22.40
CA GLY A 244 -23.33 -32.36 -23.13
C GLY A 244 -22.97 -32.08 -24.58
N SER A 245 -23.82 -32.48 -25.53
CA SER A 245 -23.72 -32.05 -26.93
C SER A 245 -24.02 -30.56 -27.05
N VAL A 246 -23.03 -29.76 -27.45
CA VAL A 246 -23.27 -28.40 -27.95
C VAL A 246 -23.41 -28.49 -29.46
N PRO A 247 -24.57 -28.13 -30.03
CA PRO A 247 -24.52 -27.48 -31.34
C PRO A 247 -25.62 -26.42 -31.50
N VAL A 248 -25.24 -25.16 -31.78
CA VAL A 248 -25.92 -24.37 -32.82
C VAL A 248 -24.91 -23.36 -33.37
N ALA A 249 -24.46 -23.58 -34.61
CA ALA A 249 -23.97 -22.52 -35.47
C ALA A 249 -24.84 -22.56 -36.74
N LEU A 250 -25.77 -21.62 -36.86
CA LEU A 250 -26.49 -21.36 -38.11
C LEU A 250 -25.51 -20.73 -39.12
N PRO A 251 -25.43 -21.21 -40.38
CA PRO A 251 -24.57 -20.59 -41.37
C PRO A 251 -25.27 -19.37 -41.98
N ALA A 252 -24.59 -18.22 -41.93
CA ALA A 252 -24.93 -17.07 -42.75
C ALA A 252 -24.64 -17.41 -44.22
N ALA A 253 -25.65 -17.31 -45.07
CA ALA A 253 -25.52 -17.43 -46.51
C ALA A 253 -24.62 -16.32 -47.06
N SER A 254 -23.49 -16.69 -47.65
CA SER A 254 -22.79 -15.83 -48.61
C SER A 254 -22.13 -16.71 -49.66
N SER A 255 -22.68 -16.61 -50.87
CA SER A 255 -22.29 -17.27 -52.09
C SER A 255 -20.97 -16.69 -52.59
N ILE A 256 -19.91 -17.50 -52.70
CA ILE A 256 -18.80 -17.25 -53.62
C ILE A 256 -18.31 -18.61 -54.17
N GLU A 257 -18.26 -18.69 -55.49
CA GLU A 257 -17.87 -19.82 -56.33
C GLU A 257 -16.43 -20.30 -56.08
N LEU A 258 -16.21 -21.61 -56.20
CA LEU A 258 -14.91 -22.24 -56.36
C LEU A 258 -14.88 -23.02 -57.68
N PRO A 259 -13.77 -23.00 -58.43
CA PRO A 259 -13.46 -24.04 -59.40
C PRO A 259 -12.62 -25.16 -58.78
N LEU A 260 -13.07 -26.38 -59.03
CA LEU A 260 -12.36 -27.67 -59.03
C LEU A 260 -11.00 -27.59 -59.77
N PRO A 261 -9.99 -28.46 -59.49
CA PRO A 261 -10.14 -29.90 -59.77
C PRO A 261 -9.38 -30.93 -58.89
N ASP A 262 -10.01 -32.12 -58.88
CA ASP A 262 -9.52 -33.49 -59.08
C ASP A 262 -8.40 -34.19 -58.27
N ALA A 263 -8.84 -35.38 -57.82
CA ALA A 263 -8.23 -36.71 -57.95
C ALA A 263 -7.27 -37.26 -56.86
N SER A 264 -7.85 -38.19 -56.10
CA SER A 264 -7.42 -39.59 -55.90
C SER A 264 -5.98 -39.91 -55.45
N SER A 265 -5.85 -40.54 -54.28
CA SER A 265 -5.52 -41.98 -54.18
C SER A 265 -5.41 -42.47 -52.73
N THR A 266 -6.05 -43.60 -52.48
CA THR A 266 -6.03 -44.51 -51.33
C THR A 266 -4.75 -45.37 -51.23
N MET A 267 -4.30 -45.72 -50.01
CA MET A 267 -4.15 -47.09 -49.46
C MET A 267 -3.13 -47.20 -48.30
N GLU A 268 -3.63 -47.74 -47.18
CA GLU A 268 -3.09 -48.75 -46.23
C GLU A 268 -1.58 -49.08 -46.23
N ALA A 269 -0.87 -48.93 -45.10
CA ALA A 269 -0.71 -49.86 -43.95
C ALA A 269 0.50 -50.81 -44.08
N THR A 270 1.40 -50.80 -43.09
CA THR A 270 1.89 -51.96 -42.30
C THR A 270 3.17 -51.64 -41.53
N ALA A 271 3.29 -52.28 -40.36
CA ALA A 271 4.36 -52.19 -39.38
C ALA A 271 5.58 -53.05 -39.72
N SER A 272 6.74 -52.78 -39.10
CA SER A 272 7.56 -53.74 -38.30
C SER A 272 9.05 -53.34 -38.16
N THR A 273 9.47 -53.09 -36.92
CA THR A 273 10.59 -53.72 -36.18
C THR A 273 11.94 -54.05 -36.87
N SER A 274 13.05 -53.47 -36.38
CA SER A 274 14.16 -54.17 -35.64
C SER A 274 15.60 -53.69 -35.92
N ARG A 275 16.29 -53.34 -34.82
CA ARG A 275 17.66 -53.70 -34.37
C ARG A 275 18.94 -53.40 -35.20
N SER A 276 19.86 -52.79 -34.44
CA SER A 276 21.30 -53.11 -34.26
C SER A 276 22.34 -52.60 -35.26
N ALA A 277 23.26 -51.76 -34.76
CA ALA A 277 24.66 -52.10 -34.48
C ALA A 277 25.63 -50.94 -34.78
N LEU A 278 26.42 -50.62 -33.74
CA LEU A 278 27.72 -49.92 -33.74
C LEU A 278 28.68 -50.51 -34.79
N PRO A 279 29.70 -49.76 -35.30
CA PRO A 279 30.89 -49.43 -34.50
C PRO A 279 31.55 -48.04 -34.74
N ALA A 280 32.16 -47.54 -33.67
CA ALA A 280 33.36 -46.68 -33.71
C ALA A 280 34.61 -47.61 -33.59
N PRO A 281 35.88 -47.16 -33.61
CA PRO A 281 36.41 -45.78 -33.63
C PRO A 281 37.59 -45.58 -34.62
N ASP A 282 38.11 -44.35 -34.78
CA ASP A 282 39.55 -44.10 -34.61
C ASP A 282 40.01 -42.64 -34.82
N THR A 283 40.91 -42.24 -33.91
CA THR A 283 42.10 -41.37 -34.03
C THR A 283 42.03 -39.86 -34.39
N LEU A 284 42.27 -39.04 -33.35
CA LEU A 284 43.43 -38.16 -33.13
C LEU A 284 44.00 -37.32 -34.31
N ARG A 285 43.88 -35.98 -34.27
CA ARG A 285 44.95 -35.03 -33.84
C ARG A 285 44.60 -33.54 -34.10
N PRO A 286 45.26 -32.59 -33.40
CA PRO A 286 44.83 -31.20 -33.24
C PRO A 286 45.59 -30.21 -34.14
N LEU A 287 44.99 -29.03 -34.36
CA LEU A 287 45.68 -27.84 -34.87
C LEU A 287 45.89 -26.83 -33.75
N LEU A 288 47.17 -26.60 -33.45
CA LEU A 288 47.73 -25.45 -32.74
C LEU A 288 47.66 -24.22 -33.65
N VAL A 289 47.21 -23.09 -33.12
CA VAL A 289 47.66 -21.76 -33.55
C VAL A 289 47.90 -20.92 -32.30
N SER A 290 49.14 -20.40 -32.21
CA SER A 290 49.64 -19.50 -31.19
C SER A 290 49.74 -18.08 -31.74
N SER A 291 49.44 -17.07 -30.92
CA SER A 291 50.01 -15.70 -30.93
C SER A 291 49.43 -14.96 -29.71
N SER A 292 50.20 -14.75 -28.62
CA SER A 292 51.08 -13.60 -28.34
C SER A 292 50.32 -12.26 -28.26
N SER A 293 49.88 -11.82 -27.08
CA SER A 293 50.62 -10.99 -26.09
C SER A 293 50.63 -9.50 -26.40
N GLN A 294 49.95 -8.70 -25.57
CA GLN A 294 50.40 -7.39 -25.10
C GLN A 294 49.45 -6.85 -24.00
N ASP A 295 49.97 -6.74 -22.78
CA ASP A 295 49.47 -5.87 -21.70
C ASP A 295 49.76 -4.38 -22.03
N PRO A 296 49.09 -3.42 -21.36
CA PRO A 296 49.64 -2.90 -20.11
C PRO A 296 48.60 -2.63 -19.00
N ASN A 297 48.95 -3.09 -17.79
CA ASN A 297 49.05 -2.32 -16.55
C ASN A 297 48.32 -0.97 -16.45
N GLU A 298 47.28 -0.88 -15.61
CA GLU A 298 47.07 0.29 -14.74
C GLU A 298 46.67 -0.15 -13.33
N THR A 299 47.52 0.22 -12.38
CA THR A 299 47.40 0.01 -10.95
C THR A 299 46.69 1.22 -10.35
N PHE A 300 45.50 1.03 -9.76
CA PHE A 300 44.88 2.03 -8.89
C PHE A 300 45.09 1.64 -7.42
N GLN A 301 45.89 2.44 -6.71
CA GLN A 301 45.97 2.46 -5.26
C GLN A 301 45.17 3.65 -4.68
N PRO A 302 44.78 3.56 -3.38
CA PRO A 302 43.72 4.38 -2.80
C PRO A 302 44.26 5.66 -2.16
N LEU A 303 43.50 6.75 -2.27
CA LEU A 303 43.80 8.01 -1.58
C LEU A 303 43.16 8.02 -0.17
N GLN A 304 44.03 8.01 0.83
CA GLN A 304 43.76 8.33 2.23
C GLN A 304 43.69 9.85 2.47
N GLN A 305 43.04 10.15 3.59
CA GLN A 305 42.93 11.42 4.33
C GLN A 305 44.19 12.29 4.43
N ALA A 306 44.01 13.62 4.48
CA ALA A 306 44.72 14.52 5.41
C ALA A 306 44.08 15.93 5.47
N ASP A 307 43.92 16.41 6.72
CA ASP A 307 44.09 17.76 7.29
C ASP A 307 43.49 19.02 6.61
N GLU A 308 42.68 19.81 7.31
CA GLU A 308 43.07 20.77 8.39
C GLU A 308 44.20 21.73 7.99
N SER A 309 43.85 22.96 7.60
CA SER A 309 44.20 24.19 8.33
C SER A 309 44.12 25.47 7.48
N SER A 310 43.78 26.58 8.17
CA SER A 310 44.14 27.98 7.90
C SER A 310 43.38 28.80 6.84
N ARG A 311 42.44 29.66 7.32
CA ARG A 311 42.38 31.08 6.90
C ARG A 311 42.04 31.99 8.08
N GLN A 312 43.00 32.85 8.41
CA GLN A 312 42.91 33.97 9.34
C GLN A 312 42.33 35.21 8.63
N GLY A 313 41.34 35.85 9.27
CA GLY A 313 41.11 37.32 9.34
C GLY A 313 40.77 38.13 8.07
N PRO A 314 40.36 39.41 8.20
CA PRO A 314 40.39 40.24 9.41
C PRO A 314 39.08 40.96 9.79
N ARG A 315 39.16 41.53 10.99
CA ARG A 315 38.21 42.37 11.71
C ARG A 315 37.95 43.71 11.01
N GLY A 316 36.69 44.15 10.99
CA GLY A 316 36.29 45.53 10.74
C GLY A 316 35.44 46.06 11.90
N ARG A 317 36.07 46.89 12.75
CA ARG A 317 35.49 47.54 13.94
C ARG A 317 35.07 48.96 13.52
N GLY A 318 33.78 49.28 13.59
CA GLY A 318 33.26 50.63 13.34
C GLY A 318 32.40 51.09 14.50
N GLN A 319 33.01 51.73 15.50
CA GLN A 319 32.33 52.60 16.46
C GLN A 319 32.01 53.93 15.76
N ASN A 320 30.81 54.47 15.94
CA ASN A 320 30.64 55.91 16.04
C ASN A 320 29.46 56.31 16.91
N TYR A 321 29.66 57.46 17.52
CA TYR A 321 29.04 58.00 18.72
C TYR A 321 27.86 58.94 18.44
N ARG A 322 27.05 59.12 19.49
CA ARG A 322 26.41 60.36 19.98
C ARG A 322 25.05 60.84 19.40
N ARG A 323 24.10 60.79 20.35
CA ARG A 323 23.27 61.90 20.89
C ARG A 323 22.09 62.39 20.04
N SER A 324 20.88 62.21 20.60
CA SER A 324 20.09 63.37 21.04
C SER A 324 19.20 63.03 22.24
N ARG A 325 18.93 64.06 23.04
CA ARG A 325 18.21 64.10 24.32
C ARG A 325 16.76 64.56 24.10
N GLY A 326 15.86 64.12 24.97
CA GLY A 326 14.58 64.79 25.29
C GLY A 326 13.76 63.89 26.23
N ARG A 327 13.91 63.95 27.56
CA ARG A 327 13.21 64.81 28.54
C ARG A 327 11.67 64.82 28.44
N GLY A 328 11.02 64.32 29.51
CA GLY A 328 9.66 64.67 29.92
C GLY A 328 8.91 63.53 30.61
N ARG A 329 8.98 63.40 31.95
CA ARG A 329 7.85 63.57 32.90
C ARG A 329 6.58 62.80 32.49
N GLY A 330 6.13 61.79 33.23
CA GLY A 330 5.56 61.99 34.56
C GLY A 330 5.14 60.68 35.23
N THR A 331 5.30 60.71 36.55
CA THR A 331 5.13 59.67 37.55
C THR A 331 3.66 59.50 37.96
N THR A 332 3.17 58.26 38.00
CA THR A 332 2.16 57.82 38.98
C THR A 332 2.59 56.48 39.58
N TYR A 333 3.09 56.58 40.81
CA TYR A 333 3.48 55.49 41.68
C TYR A 333 2.21 54.74 42.14
N ARG A 334 2.01 53.49 41.72
CA ARG A 334 1.11 52.54 42.39
C ARG A 334 1.97 51.52 43.11
N GLY A 335 1.92 51.55 44.44
CA GLY A 335 2.67 50.69 45.33
C GLY A 335 2.39 49.22 45.04
N ARG A 336 3.45 48.49 44.67
CA ARG A 336 3.44 47.03 44.56
C ARG A 336 4.01 46.49 45.88
N HIS A 337 3.11 46.02 46.74
CA HIS A 337 3.48 45.23 47.92
C HIS A 337 4.23 43.98 47.44
N THR A 338 5.53 43.94 47.66
CA THR A 338 6.35 42.74 47.56
C THR A 338 6.22 41.98 48.88
N SER A 339 5.17 41.17 49.01
CA SER A 339 5.13 40.10 50.00
C SER A 339 6.05 38.99 49.54
N SER A 340 7.30 39.02 50.00
CA SER A 340 8.25 37.91 49.93
C SER A 340 7.78 36.77 50.86
N GLY A 341 6.75 36.04 50.43
CA GLY A 341 6.39 34.76 50.99
C GLY A 341 7.23 33.69 50.30
N ALA A 342 8.24 33.18 51.00
CA ALA A 342 9.00 32.01 50.59
C ALA A 342 8.06 30.79 50.59
N THR A 343 7.47 30.48 49.44
CA THR A 343 6.83 29.17 49.21
C THR A 343 7.93 28.11 49.10
N PRO A 344 7.84 27.01 49.88
CA PRO A 344 8.83 25.95 49.83
C PRO A 344 8.87 25.35 48.43
N ASN A 345 10.10 25.15 47.95
CA ASN A 345 10.43 24.59 46.64
C ASN A 345 9.83 23.18 46.55
N ARG A 346 8.62 23.10 45.99
CA ARG A 346 7.98 21.83 45.65
C ARG A 346 8.70 21.36 44.40
N ASP A 347 9.51 20.31 44.53
CA ASP A 347 10.12 19.61 43.40
C ASP A 347 9.02 19.24 42.40
N SER A 348 8.84 20.10 41.40
CA SER A 348 7.93 19.85 40.31
C SER A 348 8.55 18.74 39.49
N HIS A 349 8.05 17.52 39.68
CA HIS A 349 8.23 16.44 38.71
C HIS A 349 7.89 17.02 37.32
N GLN A 350 8.93 17.35 36.54
CA GLN A 350 8.75 17.78 35.17
C GLN A 350 8.16 16.59 34.44
N GLU A 351 6.87 16.66 34.14
CA GLU A 351 6.24 15.69 33.25
C GLU A 351 7.09 15.59 31.97
N PRO A 352 7.33 14.37 31.48
CA PRO A 352 8.16 14.17 30.30
C PRO A 352 7.67 15.06 29.17
N LYS A 353 8.58 15.86 28.60
CA LYS A 353 8.24 16.75 27.48
C LYS A 353 7.62 15.92 26.37
N VAL A 354 6.36 16.18 26.06
CA VAL A 354 5.64 15.54 24.96
C VAL A 354 6.43 15.79 23.68
N VAL A 355 7.01 14.73 23.11
CA VAL A 355 7.78 14.80 21.87
C VAL A 355 6.82 15.26 20.76
N PRO A 356 7.12 16.34 20.04
CA PRO A 356 6.27 16.79 18.93
C PRO A 356 6.09 15.67 17.90
N ARG A 357 4.86 15.50 17.41
CA ARG A 357 4.56 14.53 16.35
C ARG A 357 5.34 14.91 15.07
N ASN A 358 6.02 13.94 14.49
CA ASN A 358 6.61 14.11 13.16
C ASN A 358 5.52 13.94 12.09
N LYS A 359 5.22 15.00 11.33
CA LYS A 359 4.19 14.99 10.27
C LYS A 359 4.62 14.32 8.96
N TRP A 360 5.91 14.01 8.81
CA TRP A 360 6.46 13.42 7.60
C TRP A 360 6.42 11.89 7.56
N ILE A 361 6.00 11.28 8.68
CA ILE A 361 5.94 9.82 8.84
C ILE A 361 4.57 9.43 9.38
N ARG A 362 4.12 8.21 9.07
CA ARG A 362 2.92 7.66 9.68
C ARG A 362 3.20 7.34 11.16
N THR A 363 2.42 7.93 12.06
CA THR A 363 2.62 7.75 13.52
C THR A 363 1.52 6.96 14.23
N SER A 364 0.43 6.60 13.56
CA SER A 364 -0.74 5.98 14.21
C SER A 364 -1.23 4.76 13.44
N GLU A 365 -1.58 3.71 14.19
CA GLU A 365 -2.15 2.47 13.66
C GLU A 365 -3.60 2.66 13.15
N PHE A 366 -4.27 3.73 13.58
CA PHE A 366 -5.61 4.11 13.13
C PHE A 366 -5.61 4.82 11.78
N MET A 367 -4.45 5.30 11.31
CA MET A 367 -4.32 5.74 9.92
C MET A 367 -4.40 4.51 8.99
N PRO A 368 -4.96 4.66 7.77
CA PRO A 368 -4.79 3.66 6.72
C PRO A 368 -3.30 3.39 6.45
N ASP A 369 -2.99 2.34 5.71
CA ASP A 369 -1.62 2.04 5.34
C ASP A 369 -1.10 3.05 4.32
N SER A 370 0.10 3.55 4.57
CA SER A 370 0.81 4.47 3.68
C SER A 370 1.26 3.74 2.42
N LEU A 371 1.35 4.47 1.31
CA LEU A 371 2.01 3.96 0.12
C LEU A 371 3.53 3.99 0.33
N PRO A 372 4.25 2.86 0.22
CA PRO A 372 5.66 2.77 0.65
C PRO A 372 6.58 3.79 -0.01
N GLU A 373 6.43 4.00 -1.33
CA GLU A 373 7.26 4.94 -2.07
C GLU A 373 7.01 6.38 -1.62
N TRP A 374 5.76 6.76 -1.38
CA TRP A 374 5.37 8.09 -0.92
C TRP A 374 5.84 8.37 0.50
N GLU A 375 5.68 7.42 1.43
CA GLU A 375 6.16 7.56 2.80
C GLU A 375 7.69 7.65 2.85
N ARG A 376 8.39 6.87 2.03
CA ARG A 376 9.86 6.95 1.95
C ARG A 376 10.30 8.35 1.51
N GLU A 377 9.73 8.88 0.43
CA GLU A 377 10.09 10.21 -0.07
C GLU A 377 9.71 11.32 0.90
N ALA A 378 8.55 11.22 1.57
CA ALA A 378 8.15 12.15 2.61
C ALA A 378 9.12 12.14 3.80
N SER A 379 9.53 10.96 4.24
CA SER A 379 10.51 10.80 5.32
C SER A 379 11.86 11.42 4.96
N LEU A 380 12.33 11.18 3.73
CA LEU A 380 13.60 11.68 3.23
C LEU A 380 13.60 13.21 3.11
N LEU A 381 12.57 13.78 2.50
CA LEU A 381 12.43 15.24 2.34
C LEU A 381 12.09 15.93 3.66
N GLY A 382 11.45 15.23 4.59
CA GLY A 382 11.12 15.71 5.92
C GLY A 382 12.29 15.73 6.90
N ALA A 383 13.38 15.01 6.61
CA ALA A 383 14.55 14.96 7.46
C ALA A 383 15.13 16.38 7.68
N GLY A 384 15.20 16.81 8.94
CA GLY A 384 15.69 18.15 9.31
C GLY A 384 14.72 19.30 9.03
N HIS A 385 13.50 19.04 8.56
CA HIS A 385 12.50 20.10 8.37
C HIS A 385 12.03 20.67 9.70
N SER A 386 11.99 22.00 9.81
CA SER A 386 11.40 22.68 10.96
C SER A 386 10.10 23.36 10.58
N GLU A 387 9.01 23.01 11.28
CA GLU A 387 7.72 23.68 11.10
C GLU A 387 7.73 25.15 11.51
N THR A 388 8.77 25.62 12.20
CA THR A 388 8.88 27.03 12.61
C THR A 388 9.30 27.96 11.48
N VAL A 389 9.90 27.44 10.40
CA VAL A 389 10.41 28.25 9.29
C VAL A 389 9.23 28.67 8.42
N PRO A 390 8.84 29.96 8.31
CA PRO A 390 7.68 30.36 7.51
C PRO A 390 7.85 29.97 6.03
N PRO A 391 6.75 29.84 5.26
CA PRO A 391 6.85 29.63 3.83
C PRO A 391 7.62 30.78 3.18
N SER A 392 8.52 30.46 2.25
CA SER A 392 9.33 31.43 1.51
C SER A 392 8.76 31.76 0.13
N TRP A 393 7.63 31.15 -0.24
CA TRP A 393 7.03 31.30 -1.56
C TRP A 393 6.44 32.72 -1.75
N PRO A 394 6.51 33.30 -2.96
CA PRO A 394 5.92 34.61 -3.23
C PRO A 394 4.43 34.64 -2.87
N LYS A 395 4.00 35.70 -2.17
CA LYS A 395 2.61 35.89 -1.69
C LYS A 395 2.13 34.84 -0.68
N SER A 396 3.01 34.00 -0.14
CA SER A 396 2.62 33.04 0.89
C SER A 396 2.07 33.77 2.12
N THR A 397 0.99 33.22 2.68
CA THR A 397 0.38 33.71 3.91
C THR A 397 0.50 32.66 5.01
N ASP A 398 0.38 33.07 6.28
CA ASP A 398 0.36 32.12 7.41
C ASP A 398 -0.76 31.07 7.30
N THR A 399 -1.83 31.37 6.54
CA THR A 399 -2.97 30.47 6.33
C THR A 399 -2.66 29.30 5.39
N TRP A 400 -1.56 29.32 4.65
CA TRP A 400 -1.14 28.22 3.77
C TRP A 400 -0.80 26.92 4.52
N ARG A 401 -0.59 27.04 5.83
CA ARG A 401 -0.34 25.92 6.73
C ARG A 401 -1.60 25.35 7.38
N ASN A 402 -2.73 25.95 7.09
CA ASN A 402 -4.03 25.50 7.59
C ASN A 402 -4.58 24.37 6.71
N TYR A 403 -5.66 23.76 7.17
CA TYR A 403 -6.31 22.64 6.50
C TYR A 403 -7.79 22.94 6.26
N VAL A 404 -8.32 22.56 5.09
CA VAL A 404 -9.74 22.73 4.73
C VAL A 404 -10.68 21.75 5.45
N VAL A 405 -10.12 20.60 5.85
CA VAL A 405 -10.72 19.57 6.69
C VAL A 405 -9.73 19.20 7.81
N PRO A 406 -10.14 18.49 8.88
CA PRO A 406 -9.21 18.07 9.93
C PRO A 406 -8.07 17.23 9.35
N GLU A 407 -6.83 17.55 9.72
CA GLU A 407 -5.67 16.73 9.38
C GLU A 407 -5.87 15.29 9.94
N PRO A 408 -5.89 14.24 9.11
CA PRO A 408 -6.23 12.88 9.59
C PRO A 408 -5.28 12.38 10.69
N ALA A 409 -3.98 12.63 10.54
CA ALA A 409 -2.99 12.26 11.54
C ALA A 409 -3.18 13.00 12.88
N LEU A 410 -3.83 14.19 12.88
CA LEU A 410 -4.19 14.95 14.08
C LEU A 410 -5.25 14.22 14.88
N VAL A 411 -6.28 13.76 14.19
CA VAL A 411 -7.38 12.99 14.76
C VAL A 411 -6.85 11.65 15.26
N ALA A 412 -6.08 10.93 14.43
CA ALA A 412 -5.55 9.61 14.73
C ALA A 412 -4.56 9.56 15.92
N ALA A 413 -3.95 10.69 16.28
CA ALA A 413 -2.98 10.79 17.37
C ALA A 413 -3.62 11.25 18.72
N MET A 414 -4.93 11.48 18.77
CA MET A 414 -5.62 11.83 20.01
C MET A 414 -5.71 10.63 20.96
N HIS A 415 -5.92 10.90 22.27
CA HIS A 415 -6.21 9.87 23.26
C HIS A 415 -7.51 9.15 22.96
N ASP A 416 -7.62 7.87 23.31
CA ASP A 416 -8.66 6.94 22.84
C ASP A 416 -10.08 7.52 22.80
N LYS A 417 -10.62 7.95 23.96
CA LYS A 417 -11.99 8.49 24.00
C LYS A 417 -12.15 9.80 23.20
N GLN A 418 -11.11 10.63 23.20
CA GLN A 418 -11.11 11.89 22.44
C GLN A 418 -11.02 11.61 20.93
N ARG A 419 -10.21 10.62 20.54
CA ARG A 419 -10.05 10.15 19.16
C ARG A 419 -11.34 9.56 18.63
N ASP A 420 -11.98 8.67 19.38
CA ASP A 420 -13.24 8.05 18.95
C ASP A 420 -14.33 9.10 18.74
N CYS A 421 -14.47 10.05 19.69
CA CYS A 421 -15.36 11.19 19.53
C CYS A 421 -15.00 12.05 18.30
N ALA A 422 -13.71 12.31 18.08
CA ALA A 422 -13.23 13.06 16.93
C ALA A 422 -13.54 12.38 15.60
N ILE A 423 -13.33 11.07 15.52
CA ILE A 423 -13.62 10.29 14.31
C ILE A 423 -15.13 10.23 14.05
N LEU A 424 -15.94 10.00 15.08
CA LEU A 424 -17.40 10.04 14.98
C LEU A 424 -17.92 11.39 14.49
N ASN A 425 -17.35 12.49 14.98
CA ASN A 425 -17.69 13.83 14.51
C ASN A 425 -17.24 14.07 13.06
N CYS A 426 -16.12 13.50 12.63
CA CYS A 426 -15.71 13.59 11.22
C CYS A 426 -16.70 12.86 10.30
N ALA A 427 -17.21 11.70 10.71
CA ALA A 427 -18.29 11.01 10.00
C ALA A 427 -19.60 11.81 10.03
N ARG A 428 -19.98 12.33 11.20
CA ARG A 428 -21.21 13.12 11.41
C ARG A 428 -21.24 14.39 10.56
N PHE A 429 -20.10 15.07 10.41
CA PHE A 429 -20.00 16.34 9.69
C PHE A 429 -19.43 16.20 8.29
N ARG A 430 -19.40 14.98 7.75
CA ARG A 430 -18.78 14.70 6.45
C ARG A 430 -19.29 15.61 5.33
N GLU A 431 -20.61 15.81 5.22
CA GLU A 431 -21.21 16.66 4.18
C GLU A 431 -20.77 18.13 4.29
N ALA A 432 -20.61 18.64 5.50
CA ALA A 432 -20.08 19.99 5.70
C ALA A 432 -18.58 20.08 5.35
N LEU A 433 -17.80 19.02 5.65
CA LEU A 433 -16.40 18.92 5.25
C LEU A 433 -16.26 18.85 3.72
N ALA A 434 -17.10 18.05 3.07
CA ALA A 434 -17.20 17.92 1.62
C ALA A 434 -17.52 19.28 0.97
N TYR A 435 -18.52 19.99 1.48
CA TYR A 435 -18.87 21.34 1.00
C TYR A 435 -17.68 22.31 1.08
N ARG A 436 -16.95 22.31 2.21
CA ARG A 436 -15.77 23.17 2.38
C ARG A 436 -14.68 22.88 1.36
N VAL A 437 -14.46 21.60 1.09
CA VAL A 437 -13.51 21.15 0.08
C VAL A 437 -13.95 21.65 -1.28
N GLU A 438 -15.19 21.36 -1.71
CA GLU A 438 -15.73 21.69 -3.05
C GLU A 438 -15.80 23.18 -3.35
N ASN A 439 -16.12 24.01 -2.35
CA ASN A 439 -16.33 25.46 -2.50
C ASN A 439 -15.10 26.29 -2.10
N ASN A 440 -13.93 25.64 -1.96
CA ASN A 440 -12.66 26.29 -1.62
C ASN A 440 -12.76 27.24 -0.41
N VAL A 441 -13.44 26.79 0.65
CA VAL A 441 -13.62 27.58 1.87
C VAL A 441 -12.26 27.79 2.57
N SER A 442 -12.12 28.90 3.28
CA SER A 442 -10.91 29.24 4.06
C SER A 442 -10.41 28.08 4.93
N ALA A 443 -9.12 27.81 4.86
CA ALA A 443 -8.51 26.75 5.65
C ALA A 443 -8.38 27.15 7.13
N LEU A 444 -8.65 26.21 8.05
CA LEU A 444 -8.62 26.42 9.51
C LEU A 444 -7.32 25.90 10.15
N LYS A 445 -6.93 26.53 11.26
CA LYS A 445 -5.78 26.10 12.07
C LYS A 445 -6.07 24.75 12.73
N ASN A 446 -5.03 23.93 12.93
CA ASN A 446 -5.16 22.65 13.66
C ASN A 446 -5.77 22.79 15.05
N ALA A 447 -5.49 23.89 15.77
CA ALA A 447 -6.13 24.14 17.07
C ALA A 447 -7.65 24.27 16.95
N THR A 448 -8.13 24.94 15.89
CA THR A 448 -9.55 25.08 15.56
C THR A 448 -10.16 23.72 15.22
N TRP A 449 -9.50 22.93 14.37
CA TRP A 449 -9.97 21.59 14.03
C TRP A 449 -10.08 20.67 15.24
N ARG A 450 -9.11 20.69 16.17
CA ARG A 450 -9.22 19.93 17.42
C ARG A 450 -10.52 20.28 18.15
N PHE A 451 -10.87 21.56 18.27
CA PHE A 451 -12.10 21.96 18.95
C PHE A 451 -13.35 21.47 18.24
N ILE A 452 -13.41 21.57 16.91
CA ILE A 452 -14.56 21.13 16.09
C ILE A 452 -14.71 19.60 16.18
N CYS A 453 -13.63 18.85 16.02
CA CYS A 453 -13.67 17.39 16.07
C CYS A 453 -14.01 16.88 17.47
N THR A 454 -13.62 17.55 18.56
CA THR A 454 -13.88 17.04 19.91
C THR A 454 -15.09 17.69 20.57
N VAL A 455 -16.02 18.25 19.78
CA VAL A 455 -17.32 18.70 20.29
C VAL A 455 -18.07 17.52 20.90
N GLY A 456 -18.72 17.73 22.05
CA GLY A 456 -19.44 16.66 22.77
C GLY A 456 -18.54 15.76 23.60
N TYR A 457 -17.21 15.86 23.46
CA TYR A 457 -16.28 15.25 24.39
C TYR A 457 -16.28 16.02 25.71
N VAL A 458 -17.25 15.72 26.58
CA VAL A 458 -17.21 16.17 27.97
C VAL A 458 -16.19 15.29 28.67
N VAL A 459 -14.97 15.79 28.85
CA VAL A 459 -14.11 15.25 29.90
C VAL A 459 -14.92 15.42 31.17
N SER A 460 -15.35 14.32 31.78
CA SER A 460 -15.87 14.27 33.14
C SER A 460 -14.75 14.71 34.09
N SER A 461 -14.33 15.96 33.96
CA SER A 461 -13.49 16.67 34.91
C SER A 461 -14.41 16.86 36.10
N GLY A 462 -14.28 15.96 37.07
CA GLY A 462 -15.13 15.90 38.24
C GLY A 462 -15.39 17.29 38.81
N SER A 463 -16.67 17.56 39.06
CA SER A 463 -17.13 18.41 40.15
C SER A 463 -16.51 19.80 40.27
N ASN A 464 -16.72 20.68 39.29
CA ASN A 464 -16.82 22.12 39.55
C ASN A 464 -17.86 22.75 38.62
N GLN A 465 -19.11 22.30 38.77
CA GLN A 465 -20.25 23.09 38.36
C GLN A 465 -20.29 24.38 39.20
N GLN A 466 -20.62 25.49 38.54
CA GLN A 466 -21.02 26.78 39.13
C GLN A 466 -19.90 27.64 39.77
N ARG A 467 -19.02 28.18 38.94
CA ARG A 467 -18.67 29.61 39.07
C ARG A 467 -19.37 30.39 37.96
N GLN A 468 -20.65 30.72 38.19
CA GLN A 468 -21.37 31.70 37.39
C GLN A 468 -20.70 33.07 37.61
N GLY A 469 -20.19 33.69 36.54
CA GLY A 469 -19.78 35.09 36.55
C GLY A 469 -18.35 35.40 36.12
N THR A 470 -17.51 34.42 35.78
CA THR A 470 -16.17 34.71 35.23
C THR A 470 -16.23 34.89 33.73
N GLU A 471 -15.77 36.06 33.28
CA GLU A 471 -15.57 36.49 31.88
C GLU A 471 -15.25 35.32 30.94
N GLU A 472 -15.94 35.28 29.79
CA GLU A 472 -15.62 34.34 28.71
C GLU A 472 -14.13 34.35 28.43
N THR A 473 -13.47 33.25 28.80
CA THR A 473 -12.04 33.09 28.56
C THR A 473 -11.77 33.25 27.06
N ALA A 474 -10.62 33.84 26.69
CA ALA A 474 -10.24 34.03 25.29
C ALA A 474 -10.29 32.72 24.46
N THR A 475 -10.13 31.57 25.12
CA THR A 475 -10.30 30.24 24.53
C THR A 475 -11.74 29.92 24.16
N MET A 476 -12.73 30.29 24.99
CA MET A 476 -14.15 30.14 24.67
C MET A 476 -14.54 31.00 23.47
N LYS A 477 -14.05 32.25 23.39
CA LYS A 477 -14.30 33.13 22.23
C LYS A 477 -13.73 32.55 20.93
N LYS A 478 -12.51 32.00 20.97
CA LYS A 478 -11.91 31.30 19.81
C LYS A 478 -12.72 30.06 19.41
N ARG A 479 -13.25 29.32 20.38
CA ARG A 479 -14.11 28.16 20.14
C ARG A 479 -15.45 28.57 19.52
N ALA A 480 -16.06 29.65 20.00
CA ALA A 480 -17.31 30.18 19.45
C ALA A 480 -17.11 30.64 18.00
N ALA A 481 -16.06 31.41 17.71
CA ALA A 481 -15.75 31.86 16.35
C ALA A 481 -15.48 30.69 15.38
N ALA A 482 -14.77 29.66 15.83
CA ALA A 482 -14.54 28.44 15.06
C ALA A 482 -15.84 27.70 14.72
N LEU A 483 -16.74 27.57 15.71
CA LEU A 483 -18.05 26.95 15.52
C LEU A 483 -18.96 27.80 14.63
N GLU A 484 -18.89 29.12 14.73
CA GLU A 484 -19.63 30.04 13.87
C GLU A 484 -19.20 29.88 12.40
N GLU A 485 -17.90 29.86 12.11
CA GLU A 485 -17.40 29.62 10.74
C GLU A 485 -17.79 28.24 10.22
N PHE A 486 -17.77 27.22 11.08
CA PHE A 486 -18.17 25.86 10.70
C PHE A 486 -19.70 25.75 10.49
N ASN A 487 -20.50 26.37 11.35
CA ASN A 487 -21.95 26.47 11.22
C ASN A 487 -22.35 27.18 9.93
N LYS A 488 -21.60 28.21 9.54
CA LYS A 488 -21.79 28.87 8.25
C LYS A 488 -21.65 27.86 7.11
N SER A 489 -20.62 27.03 7.10
CA SER A 489 -20.46 25.97 6.08
C SER A 489 -21.57 24.92 6.10
N ILE A 490 -22.13 24.60 7.27
CA ILE A 490 -23.28 23.67 7.39
C ILE A 490 -24.52 24.29 6.73
N LEU A 491 -24.83 25.55 7.05
CA LEU A 491 -25.95 26.28 6.48
C LEU A 491 -25.80 26.44 4.97
N ASP A 492 -24.60 26.80 4.51
CA ASP A 492 -24.30 26.98 3.08
C ASP A 492 -24.37 25.64 2.31
N ALA A 493 -24.09 24.50 2.96
CA ALA A 493 -24.28 23.17 2.40
C ALA A 493 -25.77 22.74 2.30
N GLY A 494 -26.72 23.61 2.70
CA GLY A 494 -28.14 23.30 2.69
C GLY A 494 -28.58 22.37 3.82
N LEU A 495 -27.71 22.10 4.80
CA LEU A 495 -28.06 21.32 5.98
C LEU A 495 -28.84 22.22 6.94
N THR A 496 -30.00 21.75 7.40
CA THR A 496 -30.86 22.52 8.30
C THR A 496 -30.37 22.44 9.74
N GLY A 497 -30.34 23.59 10.42
CA GLY A 497 -29.96 23.71 11.82
C GLY A 497 -28.56 24.30 12.04
N THR A 498 -28.36 24.90 13.21
CA THR A 498 -27.02 25.21 13.72
C THR A 498 -26.54 24.01 14.52
N LEU A 499 -25.24 23.70 14.45
CA LEU A 499 -24.62 22.64 15.24
C LEU A 499 -24.76 23.00 16.72
N ASN A 500 -25.85 22.50 17.32
CA ASN A 500 -26.12 22.63 18.74
C ASN A 500 -25.35 21.52 19.45
N LEU A 501 -24.29 21.90 20.17
CA LEU A 501 -23.42 20.95 20.85
C LEU A 501 -24.17 20.11 21.90
N ASP A 502 -25.32 20.59 22.36
CA ASP A 502 -26.11 19.96 23.41
C ASP A 502 -27.06 18.86 22.89
N ASN A 503 -27.22 18.73 21.57
CA ASN A 503 -28.17 17.78 20.98
C ASN A 503 -27.63 17.13 19.70
N LEU A 504 -26.43 16.54 19.77
CA LEU A 504 -25.86 15.78 18.66
C LEU A 504 -26.46 14.36 18.62
N PRO A 505 -26.81 13.81 17.44
CA PRO A 505 -27.39 12.48 17.33
C PRO A 505 -26.45 11.40 17.88
N ASP A 506 -26.94 10.52 18.74
CA ASP A 506 -26.14 9.43 19.32
C ASP A 506 -25.79 8.33 18.31
N THR A 507 -26.56 8.22 17.24
CA THR A 507 -26.34 7.27 16.13
C THR A 507 -25.92 8.02 14.87
N ILE A 508 -24.83 7.58 14.25
CA ILE A 508 -24.25 8.18 13.05
C ILE A 508 -24.22 7.10 11.94
N PRO A 509 -24.92 7.30 10.82
CA PRO A 509 -24.82 6.39 9.69
C PRO A 509 -23.46 6.59 8.98
N TRP A 510 -22.76 5.49 8.70
CA TRP A 510 -21.52 5.48 7.92
C TRP A 510 -21.48 4.25 7.02
N ARG A 511 -21.57 4.44 5.69
CA ARG A 511 -21.53 3.35 4.68
C ARG A 511 -22.43 2.15 5.03
N GLY A 512 -23.66 2.42 5.48
CA GLY A 512 -24.64 1.41 5.87
C GLY A 512 -24.48 0.83 7.29
N ALA A 513 -23.42 1.18 8.02
CA ALA A 513 -23.27 0.86 9.43
C ALA A 513 -23.82 2.00 10.31
N GLU A 514 -24.43 1.64 11.44
CA GLU A 514 -24.84 2.59 12.48
C GLU A 514 -23.77 2.65 13.58
N LEU A 515 -23.10 3.79 13.71
CA LEU A 515 -22.08 4.02 14.72
C LEU A 515 -22.70 4.69 15.94
N LYS A 516 -22.40 4.20 17.15
CA LYS A 516 -22.93 4.76 18.40
C LYS A 516 -21.83 5.39 19.24
N VAL A 517 -22.14 6.51 19.90
CA VAL A 517 -21.17 7.28 20.72
C VAL A 517 -20.67 6.52 21.95
N ASP A 518 -21.49 5.63 22.51
CA ASP A 518 -21.18 4.85 23.71
C ASP A 518 -20.41 3.55 23.41
N GLN A 519 -20.21 3.22 22.14
CA GLN A 519 -19.53 2.00 21.71
C GLN A 519 -18.10 2.28 21.25
N PRO A 520 -17.15 1.40 21.58
CA PRO A 520 -15.78 1.52 21.08
C PRO A 520 -15.78 1.41 19.56
N LEU A 521 -15.14 2.37 18.89
CA LEU A 521 -15.12 2.43 17.44
C LEU A 521 -14.19 1.33 16.87
N PRO A 522 -14.67 0.42 16.02
CA PRO A 522 -13.82 -0.59 15.42
C PRO A 522 -12.69 0.05 14.58
N ARG A 523 -11.48 -0.52 14.68
CA ARG A 523 -10.28 0.04 14.02
C ARG A 523 -10.43 0.21 12.50
N HIS A 524 -11.05 -0.74 11.81
CA HIS A 524 -11.25 -0.65 10.36
C HIS A 524 -12.23 0.47 9.97
N ILE A 525 -13.26 0.73 10.78
CA ILE A 525 -14.17 1.88 10.58
C ILE A 525 -13.43 3.19 10.85
N ALA A 526 -12.64 3.24 11.92
CA ALA A 526 -11.78 4.39 12.21
C ALA A 526 -10.83 4.71 11.05
N GLN A 527 -10.16 3.68 10.52
CA GLN A 527 -9.34 3.80 9.31
C GLN A 527 -10.16 4.29 8.12
N ALA A 528 -11.41 3.81 7.94
CA ALA A 528 -12.26 4.18 6.80
C ALA A 528 -12.61 5.67 6.82
N ILE A 529 -13.00 6.19 7.97
CA ILE A 529 -13.31 7.62 8.15
C ILE A 529 -12.05 8.47 7.98
N LEU A 530 -10.92 8.05 8.58
CA LEU A 530 -9.66 8.76 8.44
C LEU A 530 -9.12 8.71 7.01
N GLY A 531 -9.35 7.62 6.28
CA GLY A 531 -9.03 7.49 4.86
C GLY A 531 -9.83 8.46 4.00
N ASP A 532 -11.10 8.69 4.32
CA ASP A 532 -11.94 9.67 3.63
C ASP A 532 -11.49 11.12 3.86
N LEU A 533 -11.17 11.47 5.10
CA LEU A 533 -10.53 12.76 5.40
C LEU A 533 -9.21 12.93 4.66
N ASN A 534 -8.41 11.87 4.60
CA ASN A 534 -7.11 11.90 3.96
C ASN A 534 -7.24 12.15 2.46
N GLU A 535 -8.12 11.40 1.79
CA GLU A 535 -8.37 11.55 0.37
C GLU A 535 -8.91 12.94 0.05
N MET A 536 -9.95 13.43 0.77
CA MET A 536 -10.46 14.80 0.59
C MET A 536 -9.37 15.87 0.75
N SER A 537 -8.51 15.71 1.76
CA SER A 537 -7.40 16.63 2.00
C SER A 537 -6.37 16.60 0.87
N PHE A 538 -5.99 15.40 0.42
CA PHE A 538 -5.02 15.23 -0.67
C PHE A 538 -5.50 15.88 -1.97
N ARG A 539 -6.76 15.63 -2.37
CA ARG A 539 -7.32 16.23 -3.60
C ARG A 539 -7.33 17.76 -3.54
N TRP A 540 -7.73 18.32 -2.40
CA TRP A 540 -7.74 19.77 -2.21
C TRP A 540 -6.32 20.36 -2.19
N GLU A 541 -5.38 19.70 -1.52
CA GLU A 541 -3.98 20.12 -1.46
C GLU A 541 -3.31 20.09 -2.83
N LEU A 542 -3.58 19.06 -3.64
CA LEU A 542 -3.08 18.97 -5.00
C LEU A 542 -3.58 20.14 -5.87
N ALA A 543 -4.88 20.44 -5.86
CA ALA A 543 -5.41 21.54 -6.66
C ALA A 543 -4.94 22.92 -6.18
N ASN A 544 -4.70 23.08 -4.88
CA ASN A 544 -4.12 24.33 -4.38
C ASN A 544 -2.65 24.47 -4.74
N LEU A 545 -1.87 23.39 -4.67
CA LEU A 545 -0.48 23.39 -5.13
C LEU A 545 -0.43 23.74 -6.62
N ASP A 546 -1.25 23.07 -7.44
CA ASP A 546 -1.33 23.33 -8.87
C ASP A 546 -1.75 24.78 -9.14
N GLY A 547 -2.74 25.33 -8.45
CA GLY A 547 -3.13 26.72 -8.63
C GLY A 547 -2.04 27.77 -8.32
N GLU A 548 -1.05 27.43 -7.47
CA GLU A 548 0.11 28.27 -7.19
C GLU A 548 1.27 28.04 -8.16
N LEU A 549 1.40 26.82 -8.70
CA LEU A 549 2.50 26.41 -9.57
C LEU A 549 2.18 26.41 -11.05
N TYR A 550 0.91 26.54 -11.45
CA TYR A 550 0.48 26.54 -12.84
C TYR A 550 1.17 27.65 -13.64
N ASP A 551 1.74 27.29 -14.78
CA ASP A 551 2.45 28.21 -15.68
C ASP A 551 1.44 29.01 -16.51
N TRP A 552 0.91 30.09 -15.92
CA TRP A 552 -0.05 30.99 -16.57
C TRP A 552 0.48 31.62 -17.87
N ASP A 553 1.80 31.72 -18.03
CA ASP A 553 2.43 32.26 -19.25
C ASP A 553 2.45 31.23 -20.39
N ARG A 554 2.38 29.92 -20.06
CA ARG A 554 2.35 28.82 -21.04
C ARG A 554 0.95 28.51 -21.53
N MET A 555 -0.11 29.11 -20.97
CA MET A 555 -1.40 29.08 -21.65
C MET A 555 -1.11 29.52 -23.08
N PRO A 556 -1.34 28.65 -24.10
CA PRO A 556 -1.17 29.11 -25.47
C PRO A 556 -1.97 30.40 -25.50
N GLN A 557 -1.33 31.51 -25.87
CA GLN A 557 -2.05 32.66 -26.38
C GLN A 557 -2.80 32.04 -27.54
N GLN A 558 -3.97 31.49 -27.25
CA GLN A 558 -4.66 30.60 -28.16
C GLN A 558 -4.97 31.55 -29.27
N ASN A 559 -4.21 31.31 -30.34
CA ASN A 559 -3.83 32.34 -31.27
C ASN A 559 -5.08 33.11 -31.62
N SER A 560 -4.93 34.43 -31.69
CA SER A 560 -5.68 35.29 -32.61
C SER A 560 -5.54 34.75 -34.04
N VAL A 561 -5.95 33.50 -34.28
CA VAL A 561 -6.16 32.91 -35.58
C VAL A 561 -7.35 33.66 -36.09
N ASP A 562 -7.04 34.68 -36.90
CA ASP A 562 -7.90 35.45 -37.78
C ASP A 562 -9.36 35.42 -37.40
N GLU A 563 -9.82 36.56 -36.85
CA GLU A 563 -11.14 37.17 -37.04
C GLU A 563 -11.99 36.52 -38.16
N VAL A 564 -12.48 35.31 -37.93
CA VAL A 564 -13.77 34.93 -38.47
C VAL A 564 -14.71 35.52 -37.44
N GLU A 565 -15.27 36.69 -37.80
CA GLU A 565 -16.39 37.36 -37.14
C GLU A 565 -17.59 36.40 -37.06
N ILE A 566 -17.48 35.30 -36.31
CA ILE A 566 -18.60 34.46 -35.92
C ILE A 566 -19.20 35.15 -34.70
N TYR A 567 -19.98 36.20 -35.00
CA TYR A 567 -20.99 36.85 -34.19
C TYR A 567 -20.90 36.63 -32.66
N GLY A 568 -20.26 37.58 -31.96
CA GLY A 568 -20.86 38.17 -30.75
C GLY A 568 -20.50 37.63 -29.36
N GLN A 569 -19.49 36.78 -29.18
CA GLN A 569 -19.03 36.39 -27.83
C GLN A 569 -17.68 37.05 -27.47
N GLN A 570 -17.72 38.33 -27.08
CA GLN A 570 -16.56 39.14 -26.68
C GLN A 570 -15.96 38.82 -25.29
N ASN A 571 -16.16 37.62 -24.72
CA ASN A 571 -15.60 37.29 -23.40
C ASN A 571 -14.98 35.88 -23.41
N VAL A 572 -13.82 35.74 -24.07
CA VAL A 572 -12.90 34.64 -23.71
C VAL A 572 -12.36 34.99 -22.33
N GLN A 573 -13.06 34.56 -21.28
CA GLN A 573 -12.62 34.75 -19.91
C GLN A 573 -11.28 34.03 -19.74
N SER A 574 -10.23 34.77 -19.37
CA SER A 574 -8.97 34.20 -18.92
C SER A 574 -9.28 33.15 -17.85
N MET A 575 -8.78 31.93 -18.02
CA MET A 575 -8.97 30.85 -17.05
C MET A 575 -8.62 31.39 -15.66
N ASN A 576 -9.59 31.34 -14.74
CA ASN A 576 -9.35 31.78 -13.38
C ASN A 576 -8.90 30.59 -12.52
N ARG A 577 -8.38 30.88 -11.32
CA ARG A 577 -7.90 29.84 -10.40
C ARG A 577 -8.98 28.81 -10.01
N GLU A 578 -10.24 29.23 -9.96
CA GLU A 578 -11.37 28.36 -9.64
C GLU A 578 -11.68 27.38 -10.77
N GLN A 579 -11.65 27.84 -12.02
CA GLN A 579 -11.77 26.99 -13.20
C GLN A 579 -10.61 26.00 -13.26
N ARG A 580 -9.37 26.46 -13.03
CA ARG A 580 -8.20 25.58 -12.99
C ARG A 580 -8.32 24.49 -11.93
N ARG A 581 -8.87 24.83 -10.77
CA ARG A 581 -9.15 23.85 -9.71
C ARG A 581 -10.08 22.74 -10.23
N TRP A 582 -11.16 23.05 -10.93
CA TRP A 582 -12.04 22.02 -11.50
C TRP A 582 -11.37 21.22 -12.63
N GLU A 583 -10.48 21.84 -13.42
CA GLU A 583 -9.66 21.09 -14.38
C GLU A 583 -8.75 20.08 -13.71
N VAL A 584 -8.15 20.40 -12.56
CA VAL A 584 -7.35 19.43 -11.78
C VAL A 584 -8.21 18.24 -11.37
N ALA A 585 -9.44 18.48 -10.90
CA ALA A 585 -10.37 17.40 -10.55
C ALA A 585 -10.80 16.55 -11.75
N GLY A 586 -10.92 17.15 -12.92
CA GLY A 586 -11.22 16.45 -14.18
C GLY A 586 -10.01 15.72 -14.78
N SER A 587 -8.80 16.23 -14.56
CA SER A 587 -7.54 15.69 -15.11
C SER A 587 -7.08 14.45 -14.36
N MET A 588 -7.39 14.36 -13.06
CA MET A 588 -7.14 13.14 -12.28
C MET A 588 -8.30 12.16 -12.52
N THR A 589 -8.13 11.19 -13.41
CA THR A 589 -9.20 10.28 -13.85
C THR A 589 -9.88 9.59 -12.67
N TYR A 590 -9.10 9.16 -11.67
CA TYR A 590 -9.64 8.48 -10.49
C TYR A 590 -10.38 9.40 -9.50
N PHE A 591 -10.27 10.73 -9.65
CA PHE A 591 -11.07 11.68 -8.88
C PHE A 591 -12.52 11.71 -9.37
N ASN A 592 -12.77 11.31 -10.63
CA ASN A 592 -14.09 11.34 -11.26
C ASN A 592 -14.71 12.75 -11.23
N GLY A 593 -13.91 13.79 -11.48
CA GLY A 593 -14.38 15.17 -11.55
C GLY A 593 -14.78 15.81 -10.22
N THR A 594 -14.56 15.14 -9.08
CA THR A 594 -14.91 15.66 -7.74
C THR A 594 -13.74 15.60 -6.78
N PHE A 595 -13.72 16.54 -5.83
CA PHE A 595 -12.78 16.56 -4.71
C PHE A 595 -13.25 15.71 -3.52
N VAL A 596 -14.48 15.21 -3.57
CA VAL A 596 -15.10 14.44 -2.49
C VAL A 596 -15.29 13.00 -2.98
N PRO A 597 -14.64 12.02 -2.35
CA PRO A 597 -14.83 10.62 -2.72
C PRO A 597 -16.30 10.20 -2.56
N ASN A 598 -16.83 9.46 -3.51
CA ASN A 598 -18.16 8.88 -3.38
C ASN A 598 -18.10 7.68 -2.42
N LEU A 599 -18.76 7.76 -1.27
CA LEU A 599 -18.71 6.74 -0.22
C LEU A 599 -19.15 5.34 -0.68
N ASP A 600 -20.11 5.30 -1.60
CA ASP A 600 -20.75 4.07 -2.06
C ASP A 600 -19.91 3.31 -3.08
N THR A 601 -18.93 3.96 -3.70
CA THR A 601 -18.15 3.38 -4.82
C THR A 601 -16.65 3.43 -4.60
N PHE A 602 -16.13 4.52 -4.02
CA PHE A 602 -14.69 4.77 -3.93
C PHE A 602 -13.96 3.78 -3.02
N TYR A 603 -14.58 3.40 -1.90
CA TYR A 603 -13.97 2.54 -0.88
C TYR A 603 -14.29 1.04 -1.06
N ASN A 604 -14.92 0.66 -2.18
CA ASN A 604 -15.29 -0.74 -2.42
C ASN A 604 -14.13 -1.58 -2.99
N GLU A 605 -13.15 -0.93 -3.59
CA GLU A 605 -11.94 -1.56 -4.11
C GLU A 605 -10.79 -0.56 -4.06
N PRO A 606 -9.53 -1.01 -4.01
CA PRO A 606 -8.41 -0.09 -4.06
C PRO A 606 -8.28 0.51 -5.46
N ARG A 607 -8.08 1.83 -5.53
CA ARG A 607 -8.06 2.62 -6.78
C ARG A 607 -6.96 3.69 -6.76
N GLY A 608 -6.72 4.36 -7.87
CA GLY A 608 -5.74 5.44 -7.92
C GLY A 608 -4.31 4.94 -7.65
N PHE A 609 -3.54 5.73 -6.89
CA PHE A 609 -2.19 5.36 -6.43
C PHE A 609 -2.15 4.04 -5.62
N ALA A 610 -3.24 3.72 -4.92
CA ALA A 610 -3.36 2.53 -4.11
C ALA A 610 -3.85 1.29 -4.89
N SER A 611 -4.17 1.42 -6.19
CA SER A 611 -4.68 0.29 -6.97
C SER A 611 -3.65 -0.85 -7.01
N PRO A 612 -4.06 -2.11 -6.79
CA PRO A 612 -3.21 -3.28 -7.00
C PRO A 612 -3.01 -3.57 -8.49
N LYS A 613 -3.85 -3.00 -9.37
CA LYS A 613 -3.68 -3.10 -10.82
C LYS A 613 -2.66 -2.05 -11.25
N LEU A 614 -1.54 -2.50 -11.81
CA LEU A 614 -0.49 -1.60 -12.26
C LEU A 614 -0.97 -0.61 -13.33
N SER A 615 -1.92 -1.00 -14.18
CA SER A 615 -2.54 -0.14 -15.20
C SER A 615 -3.16 1.10 -14.58
N ASP A 616 -4.06 0.93 -13.60
CA ASP A 616 -4.79 2.03 -12.98
C ASP A 616 -3.82 2.93 -12.20
N ARG A 617 -2.79 2.34 -11.57
CA ARG A 617 -1.74 3.08 -10.87
C ARG A 617 -0.91 3.92 -11.83
N VAL A 618 -0.50 3.35 -12.96
CA VAL A 618 0.28 4.04 -14.00
C VAL A 618 -0.52 5.16 -14.65
N GLU A 619 -1.80 4.93 -14.93
CA GLU A 619 -2.73 5.96 -15.41
C GLU A 619 -2.81 7.12 -14.41
N THR A 620 -3.00 6.82 -13.12
CA THR A 620 -3.05 7.84 -12.07
C THR A 620 -1.73 8.61 -11.92
N LEU A 621 -0.59 7.94 -12.06
CA LEU A 621 0.73 8.57 -12.06
C LEU A 621 0.94 9.45 -13.30
N LEU A 622 0.44 9.02 -14.46
CA LEU A 622 0.47 9.78 -15.70
C LEU A 622 -0.37 11.06 -15.59
N ASP A 623 -1.58 10.98 -15.05
CA ASP A 623 -2.45 12.14 -14.79
C ASP A 623 -1.73 13.19 -13.93
N LEU A 624 -1.13 12.75 -12.82
CA LEU A 624 -0.36 13.63 -11.95
C LEU A 624 0.87 14.21 -12.66
N ALA A 625 1.62 13.40 -13.42
CA ALA A 625 2.77 13.88 -14.18
C ALA A 625 2.38 14.93 -15.23
N HIS A 626 1.25 14.76 -15.93
CA HIS A 626 0.73 15.75 -16.88
C HIS A 626 0.33 17.06 -16.20
N LEU A 627 -0.27 17.02 -15.01
CA LEU A 627 -0.51 18.23 -14.22
C LEU A 627 0.81 18.94 -13.88
N MET A 628 1.80 18.19 -13.39
CA MET A 628 3.11 18.73 -13.05
C MET A 628 3.93 19.23 -14.25
N ASP A 629 3.66 18.75 -15.48
CA ASP A 629 4.27 19.30 -16.70
C ASP A 629 3.79 20.73 -16.98
N GLN A 630 2.58 21.06 -16.53
CA GLN A 630 1.98 22.38 -16.71
C GLN A 630 2.43 23.39 -15.65
N TRP A 631 3.26 22.97 -14.70
CA TRP A 631 3.81 23.87 -13.70
C TRP A 631 4.93 24.76 -14.27
N VAL A 632 5.22 25.84 -13.56
CA VAL A 632 6.30 26.78 -13.84
C VAL A 632 7.63 26.04 -13.99
N PRO A 633 8.59 26.53 -14.81
CA PRO A 633 9.76 25.75 -15.22
C PRO A 633 10.57 25.12 -14.08
N GLN A 634 10.67 25.77 -12.92
CA GLN A 634 11.39 25.26 -11.75
C GLN A 634 10.75 23.99 -11.14
N PHE A 635 9.43 23.87 -11.23
CA PHE A 635 8.66 22.74 -10.68
C PHE A 635 8.03 21.89 -11.77
N ARG A 636 8.45 22.05 -13.03
CA ARG A 636 8.01 21.17 -14.09
C ARG A 636 8.56 19.75 -13.86
N VAL A 637 7.72 18.73 -14.02
CA VAL A 637 8.23 17.35 -13.99
C VAL A 637 9.29 17.15 -15.07
N GLN A 638 10.33 16.37 -14.78
CA GLN A 638 11.39 16.13 -15.76
C GLN A 638 10.85 15.38 -16.97
N ARG A 639 11.32 15.76 -18.16
CA ARG A 639 10.78 15.25 -19.44
C ARG A 639 10.99 13.75 -19.60
N ASP A 640 12.10 13.22 -19.12
CA ASP A 640 12.43 11.80 -19.13
C ASP A 640 11.49 10.97 -18.23
N VAL A 641 11.11 11.50 -17.07
CA VAL A 641 10.12 10.89 -16.17
C VAL A 641 8.75 10.83 -16.86
N LEU A 642 8.35 11.92 -17.52
CA LEU A 642 7.09 12.00 -18.26
C LEU A 642 7.05 11.00 -19.43
N GLU A 643 8.10 10.96 -20.26
CA GLU A 643 8.19 10.02 -21.39
C GLU A 643 8.21 8.56 -20.93
N ARG A 644 8.85 8.28 -19.78
CA ARG A 644 8.87 6.95 -19.17
C ARG A 644 7.48 6.53 -18.73
N ILE A 645 6.72 7.38 -18.03
CA ILE A 645 5.35 7.04 -17.59
C ILE A 645 4.37 6.94 -18.77
N GLU A 646 4.51 7.79 -19.79
CA GLU A 646 3.75 7.69 -21.05
C GLU A 646 4.02 6.36 -21.77
N THR A 647 5.27 5.90 -21.76
CA THR A 647 5.65 4.60 -22.33
C THR A 647 5.05 3.45 -21.53
N LEU A 648 5.11 3.50 -20.20
CA LEU A 648 4.52 2.50 -19.31
C LEU A 648 3.00 2.42 -19.48
N ALA A 649 2.31 3.55 -19.64
CA ALA A 649 0.86 3.62 -19.84
C ALA A 649 0.39 2.97 -21.15
N LYS A 650 1.26 2.89 -22.16
CA LYS A 650 0.97 2.23 -23.45
C LYS A 650 1.15 0.71 -23.40
N LEU A 651 1.75 0.16 -22.33
CA LEU A 651 1.96 -1.29 -22.21
C LEU A 651 0.67 -2.00 -21.82
N TYR A 652 0.40 -3.13 -22.47
CA TYR A 652 -0.69 -4.03 -22.04
C TYR A 652 -0.30 -4.77 -20.75
N GLN A 653 -1.30 -5.20 -19.97
CA GLN A 653 -1.12 -5.55 -18.56
C GLN A 653 -0.08 -6.66 -18.25
N PRO A 654 0.01 -7.76 -19.01
CA PRO A 654 1.11 -8.72 -18.89
C PRO A 654 2.51 -8.11 -19.01
N LEU A 655 2.77 -7.20 -19.94
CA LEU A 655 4.07 -6.52 -20.04
C LEU A 655 4.28 -5.55 -18.90
N LEU A 656 3.23 -4.83 -18.49
CA LEU A 656 3.34 -3.91 -17.36
C LEU A 656 3.73 -4.63 -16.07
N SER A 657 3.26 -5.88 -15.90
CA SER A 657 3.68 -6.76 -14.79
C SER A 657 5.17 -7.10 -14.83
N THR A 658 5.76 -7.27 -16.02
CA THR A 658 7.21 -7.45 -16.18
C THR A 658 7.99 -6.16 -15.92
N ALA A 659 7.34 -5.01 -16.10
CA ALA A 659 7.89 -3.67 -15.86
C ALA A 659 7.56 -3.10 -14.47
N ALA A 660 7.09 -3.92 -13.51
CA ALA A 660 6.66 -3.45 -12.19
C ALA A 660 7.74 -2.63 -11.45
N VAL A 661 9.01 -3.02 -11.57
CA VAL A 661 10.14 -2.27 -10.99
C VAL A 661 10.27 -0.87 -11.60
N ALA A 662 10.05 -0.73 -12.91
CA ALA A 662 10.08 0.57 -13.59
C ALA A 662 8.91 1.45 -13.14
N VAL A 663 7.73 0.87 -12.91
CA VAL A 663 6.58 1.58 -12.32
C VAL A 663 6.95 2.11 -10.93
N THR A 664 7.53 1.29 -10.06
CA THR A 664 7.96 1.72 -8.71
C THR A 664 9.01 2.82 -8.73
N ILE A 665 10.01 2.75 -9.63
CA ILE A 665 11.02 3.81 -9.78
C ILE A 665 10.37 5.12 -10.22
N THR A 666 9.46 5.05 -11.18
CA THR A 666 8.74 6.22 -11.71
C THR A 666 7.80 6.81 -10.67
N GLU A 667 7.11 5.97 -9.90
CA GLU A 667 6.27 6.37 -8.76
C GLU A 667 7.10 7.13 -7.70
N ARG A 668 8.29 6.62 -7.36
CA ARG A 668 9.23 7.32 -6.47
C ARG A 668 9.57 8.72 -6.99
N GLU A 669 9.96 8.84 -8.26
CA GLU A 669 10.40 10.12 -8.84
C GLU A 669 9.25 11.15 -8.85
N ILE A 670 8.04 10.72 -9.22
CA ILE A 670 6.82 11.53 -9.19
C ILE A 670 6.47 11.96 -7.76
N ALA A 671 6.49 11.03 -6.80
CA ALA A 671 6.21 11.32 -5.40
C ALA A 671 7.24 12.31 -4.82
N HIS A 672 8.53 12.10 -5.10
CA HIS A 672 9.61 12.99 -4.71
C HIS A 672 9.38 14.41 -5.22
N HIS A 673 9.06 14.54 -6.52
CA HIS A 673 8.83 15.83 -7.15
C HIS A 673 7.65 16.57 -6.55
N TYR A 674 6.51 15.89 -6.38
CA TYR A 674 5.31 16.46 -5.73
C TYR A 674 5.59 16.92 -4.31
N ILE A 675 6.20 16.06 -3.48
CA ILE A 675 6.46 16.37 -2.07
C ILE A 675 7.47 17.52 -1.94
N HIS A 676 8.49 17.55 -2.79
CA HIS A 676 9.47 18.63 -2.83
C HIS A 676 8.82 19.96 -3.19
N ALA A 677 8.00 19.99 -4.26
CA ALA A 677 7.25 21.17 -4.68
C ALA A 677 6.32 21.67 -3.56
N PHE A 678 5.54 20.77 -2.95
CA PHE A 678 4.65 21.09 -1.84
C PHE A 678 5.41 21.68 -0.65
N LYS A 679 6.54 21.08 -0.27
CA LYS A 679 7.40 21.56 0.81
C LYS A 679 7.91 22.97 0.53
N GLN A 680 8.34 23.27 -0.70
CA GLN A 680 8.84 24.59 -1.07
C GLN A 680 7.74 25.66 -1.02
N VAL A 681 6.54 25.34 -1.50
CA VAL A 681 5.41 26.28 -1.57
C VAL A 681 4.80 26.53 -0.18
N PHE A 682 4.48 25.46 0.56
CA PHE A 682 3.69 25.56 1.79
C PHE A 682 4.52 25.43 3.09
N SER A 683 5.80 25.05 2.99
CA SER A 683 6.72 24.85 4.12
C SER A 683 6.13 23.94 5.23
N ARG A 684 5.46 22.86 4.82
CA ARG A 684 4.95 21.80 5.70
C ARG A 684 4.88 20.48 4.95
N ALA A 685 4.64 19.40 5.68
CA ALA A 685 4.36 18.10 5.08
C ALA A 685 3.03 18.16 4.29
N PRO A 686 2.99 17.60 3.05
CA PRO A 686 1.73 17.33 2.36
C PRO A 686 0.97 16.20 3.04
N ILE A 687 -0.35 16.19 2.86
CA ILE A 687 -1.14 14.97 3.01
C ILE A 687 -0.81 14.06 1.82
N LEU A 688 -0.39 12.84 2.13
CA LEU A 688 -0.01 11.86 1.11
C LEU A 688 -1.24 11.05 0.68
N PRO A 689 -1.25 10.45 -0.51
CA PRO A 689 -2.20 9.38 -0.82
C PRO A 689 -1.93 8.15 0.05
N TYR A 690 -3.00 7.48 0.47
CA TYR A 690 -2.95 6.27 1.31
C TYR A 690 -3.71 5.12 0.64
N THR A 691 -3.62 3.91 1.20
CA THR A 691 -4.51 2.81 0.81
C THR A 691 -5.97 3.21 1.03
N ASN A 692 -6.75 3.25 -0.06
CA ASN A 692 -8.15 3.64 -0.06
C ASN A 692 -9.13 2.47 0.10
N TYR A 693 -8.65 1.22 0.11
CA TYR A 693 -9.50 0.07 0.36
C TYR A 693 -9.54 -0.30 1.83
N LEU A 694 -10.72 -0.21 2.41
CA LEU A 694 -10.97 -0.58 3.80
C LEU A 694 -12.25 -1.41 3.82
N PRO A 695 -12.13 -2.76 3.91
CA PRO A 695 -13.29 -3.63 3.95
C PRO A 695 -14.13 -3.26 5.18
N MET A 696 -15.40 -2.91 4.93
CA MET A 696 -16.43 -2.73 5.94
C MET A 696 -17.08 -4.07 6.25
#